data_AF-A0A6A6KS12-F1
#
_entry.id   AF-A0A6A6KS12-F1
#
_cell.length_a   1.000
_cell.length_b   1.000
_cell.length_c   1.000
_cell.angle_alpha   90.00
_cell.angle_beta   90.00
_cell.angle_gamma   90.00
#
_symmetry.space_group_name_H-M   'P 1'
#
loop_
_entity.id
_entity.type
_entity.pdbx_description
1 polymer ?
#
loop_
_entity_poly.entity_id
_entity_poly.type
_entity_poly.pdbx_seq_one_letter_code
_entity_poly.pdbx_strand_id
1 'polypeptide(L)'
;MATPNDNQSKGFFAAMTSGLSMFGNAMHRSVNGLLGYEGVEVINPEGGKHDAEEEAQKGRWEQEERDGYWKMMQKYIGSDVTSMLMEYSYLLDLADECEDPYIRLVYTSSWAISVYYALQRTWKPFNPILGETYEMINHGGITFISEQVSHHPPMGAGHAENEHFTYDITSKLKTKFLGNSVDVYPVGRTRVTLKRDGVVLDLVPPPTKVNNLIFGRTWVDSPGEMIMTNLTTGDKVVLFFQPCGWFGAGRYEVDGYVYNAAEEPKILMTGKWNESMSYQPCDLEGEPLPDSELKEVWHVADVPANDKFQYTYFAHKLNSFDTAPKKLLASDSRLRSDRLALEKGDLLKAGAEKSRLEERQRAEKREREAKAHKFTPRWFDMTDEVTPTPWGDLEVYQYNGKYAEHRAAMDRSDSIEEVDVKSFEFNPWHLLGYEGVEVINPEGGKDDAEEEAQRGRWKQEERDSYWKMMHKYIGSDVTSMVTLPVLIFEPMTMIQKMAELMEYSYLLDEADDCEDPYMRLVYASSWAISVYYAYQRTWKPFNPILGETYEMANHGGITFIAEQVSHHPPMSAGHAENDHFTYDVTSKLKTKFLGNSLDVYPVGRTRVTLKRDGVVLDLVPPPTKVNNLIFGRTWVDSPGEMIMTNLTTGDKVVLYFQPCGWFGAGRYEVDGYVYNADEEPKILMTGKWNESMSYQPCDMEGEPLPGSELKEVWHVADAPANDKFQYTHFAHKINSFDTAPRKLLASDSRLRPDRLALEKGDLSKAGAEKGSLEERQRAEKREREAKGHKFSPRWFDMTDEVTPTPWGDLEVYQYNGKYGEHRAVVDNSDSIEEVDVQSIEFNPWQYSNLSAE
;
A
#
# COMPACT_ATOMS: atom_id res chain seq x y z
N MET A 1 8.41 45.00 48.77
CA MET A 1 9.52 44.48 47.96
C MET A 1 9.52 42.97 48.20
N ALA A 2 8.89 42.16 47.33
CA ALA A 2 9.43 41.64 46.04
C ALA A 2 10.77 40.93 46.29
N THR A 3 10.98 39.62 46.04
CA THR A 3 10.41 38.66 45.08
C THR A 3 10.68 37.21 45.57
N PRO A 4 10.09 36.16 44.96
CA PRO A 4 9.76 34.89 45.59
C PRO A 4 10.64 33.67 45.21
N ASN A 5 10.43 32.59 45.98
CA ASN A 5 10.99 31.25 45.80
C ASN A 5 10.41 30.51 44.59
N ASP A 6 11.30 29.98 43.75
CA ASP A 6 11.00 28.98 42.71
C ASP A 6 11.30 27.58 43.24
N ASN A 7 10.27 26.75 43.38
CA ASN A 7 10.43 25.31 43.59
C ASN A 7 9.20 24.56 43.05
N GLN A 8 9.06 24.46 41.72
CA GLN A 8 8.17 23.52 41.03
C GLN A 8 8.46 23.53 39.51
N SER A 9 9.35 22.66 39.02
CA SER A 9 9.41 22.31 37.58
C SER A 9 10.18 21.04 37.19
N LYS A 10 10.68 20.22 38.13
CA LYS A 10 11.52 19.05 37.79
C LYS A 10 10.83 17.68 37.79
N GLY A 11 9.49 17.62 37.86
CA GLY A 11 8.73 16.36 37.94
C GLY A 11 7.94 15.94 36.69
N PHE A 12 7.70 16.83 35.73
CA PHE A 12 6.78 16.57 34.60
C PHE A 12 7.47 16.02 33.34
N PHE A 13 8.74 16.39 33.10
CA PHE A 13 9.52 15.90 31.95
C PHE A 13 10.16 14.52 32.17
N ALA A 14 10.42 14.12 33.42
CA ALA A 14 11.03 12.82 33.73
C ALA A 14 10.05 11.64 33.66
N ALA A 15 8.73 11.91 33.75
CA ALA A 15 7.69 10.89 33.60
C ALA A 15 7.30 10.65 32.11
N MET A 16 7.46 11.67 31.24
CA MET A 16 7.28 11.49 29.79
C MET A 16 8.39 10.64 29.18
N THR A 17 9.64 10.76 29.64
CA THR A 17 10.76 10.00 29.08
C THR A 17 10.77 8.53 29.51
N SER A 18 10.29 8.20 30.71
CA SER A 18 10.13 6.79 31.14
C SER A 18 8.88 6.12 30.57
N GLY A 19 7.83 6.89 30.23
CA GLY A 19 6.63 6.39 29.55
C GLY A 19 6.89 6.13 28.06
N LEU A 20 7.65 6.99 27.38
CA LEU A 20 8.03 6.84 25.98
C LEU A 20 9.02 5.70 25.74
N SER A 21 9.93 5.40 26.68
CA SER A 21 10.88 4.30 26.51
C SER A 21 10.27 2.91 26.75
N MET A 22 9.28 2.79 27.66
CA MET A 22 8.51 1.55 27.81
C MET A 22 7.49 1.34 26.68
N PHE A 23 6.91 2.41 26.11
CA PHE A 23 6.07 2.32 24.91
C PHE A 23 6.88 2.01 23.65
N GLY A 24 8.11 2.55 23.51
CA GLY A 24 9.04 2.20 22.43
C GLY A 24 9.42 0.73 22.44
N ASN A 25 9.77 0.18 23.60
CA ASN A 25 10.14 -1.24 23.74
C ASN A 25 8.96 -2.22 23.59
N ALA A 26 7.73 -1.81 23.94
CA ALA A 26 6.53 -2.61 23.68
C ALA A 26 6.08 -2.56 22.21
N MET A 27 6.25 -1.40 21.53
CA MET A 27 5.99 -1.25 20.09
C MET A 27 7.04 -1.99 19.24
N HIS A 28 8.31 -2.04 19.67
CA HIS A 28 9.36 -2.78 18.96
C HIS A 28 9.10 -4.30 18.96
N ARG A 29 8.41 -4.82 19.99
CA ARG A 29 8.03 -6.24 20.11
C ARG A 29 6.70 -6.60 19.44
N SER A 30 5.88 -5.63 19.06
CA SER A 30 4.58 -5.88 18.41
C SER A 30 4.59 -5.61 16.91
N VAL A 31 5.58 -4.86 16.40
CA VAL A 31 5.69 -4.47 14.98
C VAL A 31 6.71 -5.32 14.22
N ASN A 32 7.64 -5.96 14.93
CA ASN A 32 8.71 -6.79 14.35
C ASN A 32 8.55 -8.25 14.80
N GLY A 33 8.10 -9.13 13.91
CA GLY A 33 8.17 -10.58 14.10
C GLY A 33 6.90 -11.23 14.67
N LEU A 34 6.24 -12.02 13.83
CA LEU A 34 5.46 -13.18 14.25
C LEU A 34 6.43 -14.19 14.91
N LEU A 35 6.67 -14.06 16.21
CA LEU A 35 6.81 -15.25 17.05
C LEU A 35 5.39 -15.80 17.23
N GLY A 36 5.22 -17.12 17.13
CA GLY A 36 3.91 -17.78 17.19
C GLY A 36 3.03 -17.21 18.31
N TYR A 37 1.77 -16.90 17.98
CA TYR A 37 0.82 -16.21 18.83
C TYR A 37 0.29 -17.06 20.01
N GLU A 38 1.09 -17.96 20.57
CA GLU A 38 0.71 -18.64 21.80
C GLU A 38 0.97 -17.74 23.01
N GLY A 39 -0.10 -17.19 23.60
CA GLY A 39 -0.09 -16.62 24.95
C GLY A 39 0.05 -15.10 25.06
N VAL A 40 -0.15 -14.34 23.99
CA VAL A 40 -0.17 -12.87 24.03
C VAL A 40 -1.59 -12.37 24.32
N GLU A 41 -1.81 -11.64 25.42
CA GLU A 41 -3.11 -11.04 25.75
C GLU A 41 -3.25 -9.66 25.08
N VAL A 42 -4.32 -9.46 24.30
CA VAL A 42 -4.75 -8.14 23.81
C VAL A 42 -5.87 -7.63 24.71
N ILE A 43 -5.71 -6.41 25.21
CA ILE A 43 -6.76 -5.71 25.97
C ILE A 43 -7.64 -4.97 24.95
N ASN A 44 -8.89 -5.40 24.80
CA ASN A 44 -9.88 -4.73 23.97
C ASN A 44 -10.31 -3.40 24.64
N PRO A 45 -10.75 -2.36 23.88
CA PRO A 45 -11.37 -1.14 24.41
C PRO A 45 -12.63 -1.34 25.30
N GLU A 46 -13.06 -2.56 25.59
CA GLU A 46 -14.07 -2.91 26.62
C GLU A 46 -13.43 -3.42 27.93
N GLY A 47 -12.10 -3.39 28.04
CA GLY A 47 -11.34 -3.86 29.21
C GLY A 47 -11.19 -5.39 29.29
N GLY A 48 -11.74 -6.13 28.32
CA GLY A 48 -11.59 -7.58 28.21
C GLY A 48 -10.17 -7.98 27.80
N LYS A 49 -9.61 -8.99 28.47
CA LYS A 49 -8.37 -9.67 28.07
C LYS A 49 -8.75 -10.84 27.17
N HIS A 50 -8.38 -10.76 25.91
CA HIS A 50 -8.58 -11.85 24.95
C HIS A 50 -7.24 -12.26 24.35
N ASP A 51 -7.17 -13.52 23.91
CA ASP A 51 -6.02 -14.03 23.17
C ASP A 51 -5.84 -13.20 21.89
N ALA A 52 -4.62 -12.71 21.64
CA ALA A 52 -4.25 -11.94 20.47
C ALA A 52 -4.60 -12.67 19.16
N GLU A 53 -4.48 -14.00 19.14
CA GLU A 53 -4.75 -14.82 17.97
C GLU A 53 -6.25 -14.91 17.68
N GLU A 54 -7.07 -15.02 18.74
CA GLU A 54 -8.53 -15.08 18.64
C GLU A 54 -9.14 -13.71 18.26
N GLU A 55 -8.56 -12.60 18.73
CA GLU A 55 -8.95 -11.24 18.30
C GLU A 55 -8.46 -10.90 16.89
N ALA A 56 -7.27 -11.38 16.50
CA ALA A 56 -6.79 -11.27 15.13
C ALA A 56 -7.73 -11.99 14.16
N GLN A 57 -8.27 -13.15 14.51
CA GLN A 57 -9.26 -13.87 13.69
C GLN A 57 -10.64 -13.19 13.63
N LYS A 58 -10.99 -12.33 14.60
CA LYS A 58 -12.23 -11.51 14.59
C LYS A 58 -12.11 -10.23 13.76
N GLY A 59 -10.91 -9.91 13.25
CA GLY A 59 -10.66 -8.76 12.38
C GLY A 59 -11.43 -8.83 11.06
N ARG A 60 -11.77 -7.67 10.50
CA ARG A 60 -12.62 -7.54 9.30
C ARG A 60 -12.00 -8.12 8.01
N TRP A 61 -10.71 -8.40 8.01
CA TRP A 61 -9.91 -8.74 6.84
C TRP A 61 -9.13 -10.03 7.08
N GLU A 62 -9.05 -10.92 6.08
CA GLU A 62 -8.08 -12.02 6.08
C GLU A 62 -6.66 -11.45 6.15
N GLN A 63 -5.70 -12.19 6.72
CA GLN A 63 -4.33 -11.67 6.96
C GLN A 63 -3.68 -11.11 5.68
N GLU A 64 -3.93 -11.74 4.52
CA GLU A 64 -3.44 -11.33 3.20
C GLU A 64 -4.14 -10.08 2.62
N GLU A 65 -5.35 -9.76 3.06
CA GLU A 65 -6.13 -8.60 2.61
C GLU A 65 -5.79 -7.32 3.40
N ARG A 66 -5.29 -7.47 4.64
CA ARG A 66 -4.89 -6.36 5.52
C ARG A 66 -3.78 -5.50 4.92
N ASP A 67 -2.75 -6.13 4.38
CA ASP A 67 -1.58 -5.44 3.83
C ASP A 67 -1.87 -4.74 2.49
N GLY A 68 -2.80 -5.31 1.71
CA GLY A 68 -3.31 -4.69 0.49
C GLY A 68 -4.25 -3.51 0.78
N TYR A 69 -5.14 -3.67 1.76
CA TYR A 69 -6.02 -2.62 2.27
C TYR A 69 -5.20 -1.46 2.86
N TRP A 70 -4.11 -1.76 3.58
CA TRP A 70 -3.17 -0.79 4.14
C TRP A 70 -2.54 0.13 3.08
N LYS A 71 -1.95 -0.44 2.02
CA LYS A 71 -1.38 0.32 0.90
C LYS A 71 -2.43 1.09 0.08
N MET A 72 -3.68 0.59 0.06
CA MET A 72 -4.81 1.28 -0.56
C MET A 72 -5.27 2.46 0.31
N MET A 73 -5.45 2.30 1.62
CA MET A 73 -5.92 3.34 2.54
C MET A 73 -5.03 4.58 2.56
N GLN A 74 -3.71 4.41 2.39
CA GLN A 74 -2.76 5.52 2.22
C GLN A 74 -3.08 6.46 1.05
N LYS A 75 -3.80 5.99 0.01
CA LYS A 75 -4.14 6.77 -1.19
C LYS A 75 -5.49 7.49 -1.11
N TYR A 76 -6.29 7.26 -0.06
CA TYR A 76 -7.74 7.30 -0.21
C TYR A 76 -8.52 7.92 0.96
N ILE A 77 -7.90 8.75 1.80
CA ILE A 77 -8.60 9.35 2.94
C ILE A 77 -9.27 10.67 2.53
N GLY A 78 -10.60 10.65 2.30
CA GLY A 78 -11.40 11.83 1.96
C GLY A 78 -12.87 11.54 1.60
N SER A 79 -13.76 12.30 2.25
CA SER A 79 -15.23 12.55 2.08
C SER A 79 -16.21 11.38 1.95
N ASP A 80 -17.17 11.27 2.88
CA ASP A 80 -18.52 11.89 2.81
C ASP A 80 -19.23 11.71 4.18
N VAL A 81 -19.53 12.80 4.88
CA VAL A 81 -20.21 12.81 6.21
C VAL A 81 -21.40 13.79 6.20
N THR A 82 -21.67 14.49 5.09
CA THR A 82 -22.54 15.68 5.09
C THR A 82 -24.03 15.37 5.23
N SER A 83 -24.49 14.20 4.74
CA SER A 83 -25.90 13.78 4.80
C SER A 83 -26.30 13.15 6.15
N MET A 84 -25.32 12.78 6.99
CA MET A 84 -25.56 12.12 8.28
C MET A 84 -26.14 13.05 9.35
N LEU A 85 -25.97 14.37 9.19
CA LEU A 85 -26.53 15.42 10.06
C LEU A 85 -28.05 15.55 9.98
N MET A 86 -28.71 14.80 9.09
CA MET A 86 -30.14 14.96 8.84
C MET A 86 -31.05 14.08 9.70
N GLU A 87 -30.53 13.04 10.37
CA GLU A 87 -31.34 12.03 11.06
C GLU A 87 -32.11 12.58 12.29
N TYR A 88 -31.48 13.45 13.08
CA TYR A 88 -32.06 14.06 14.29
C TYR A 88 -32.34 15.55 14.12
N SER A 89 -32.62 15.97 12.89
CA SER A 89 -32.86 17.38 12.53
C SER A 89 -34.07 18.02 13.24
N TYR A 90 -35.01 17.23 13.78
CA TYR A 90 -36.10 17.74 14.63
C TYR A 90 -35.60 18.50 15.87
N LEU A 91 -34.37 18.24 16.33
CA LEU A 91 -33.75 18.98 17.43
C LEU A 91 -33.52 20.45 17.04
N LEU A 92 -33.30 20.76 15.75
CA LEU A 92 -33.22 22.14 15.28
C LEU A 92 -34.59 22.82 15.26
N ASP A 93 -35.66 22.09 14.96
CA ASP A 93 -37.04 22.60 15.06
C ASP A 93 -37.37 22.94 16.52
N LEU A 94 -37.04 22.03 17.46
CA LEU A 94 -37.18 22.29 18.90
C LEU A 94 -36.33 23.49 19.36
N ALA A 95 -35.12 23.67 18.80
CA ALA A 95 -34.28 24.83 19.09
C ALA A 95 -34.91 26.14 18.58
N ASP A 96 -35.51 26.13 17.39
CA ASP A 96 -36.20 27.30 16.83
C ASP A 96 -37.45 27.66 17.65
N GLU A 97 -38.19 26.68 18.16
CA GLU A 97 -39.40 26.87 18.96
C GLU A 97 -39.10 27.24 20.44
N CYS A 98 -37.97 26.81 21.00
CA CYS A 98 -37.68 26.96 22.42
C CYS A 98 -37.41 28.43 22.82
N GLU A 99 -38.15 28.99 23.80
CA GLU A 99 -37.96 30.39 24.21
C GLU A 99 -36.67 30.64 25.00
N ASP A 100 -36.20 29.66 25.78
CA ASP A 100 -35.01 29.80 26.64
C ASP A 100 -33.72 29.78 25.79
N PRO A 101 -32.91 30.86 25.77
CA PRO A 101 -31.74 30.95 24.90
C PRO A 101 -30.66 29.90 25.18
N TYR A 102 -30.54 29.42 26.42
CA TYR A 102 -29.53 28.41 26.77
C TYR A 102 -30.00 27.00 26.40
N ILE A 103 -31.28 26.71 26.56
CA ILE A 103 -31.86 25.42 26.17
C ILE A 103 -31.86 25.25 24.64
N ARG A 104 -31.98 26.34 23.88
CA ARG A 104 -31.76 26.29 22.41
C ARG A 104 -30.39 25.75 22.05
N LEU A 105 -29.36 26.25 22.73
CA LEU A 105 -27.99 25.80 22.51
C LEU A 105 -27.80 24.33 22.91
N VAL A 106 -28.54 23.84 23.93
CA VAL A 106 -28.59 22.41 24.25
C VAL A 106 -29.16 21.60 23.08
N TYR A 107 -30.29 22.00 22.50
CA TYR A 107 -30.89 21.28 21.37
C TYR A 107 -29.99 21.30 20.13
N THR A 108 -29.45 22.46 19.75
CA THR A 108 -28.58 22.56 18.56
C THR A 108 -27.26 21.81 18.75
N SER A 109 -26.63 21.89 19.93
CA SER A 109 -25.42 21.12 20.19
C SER A 109 -25.69 19.61 20.25
N SER A 110 -26.83 19.18 20.79
CA SER A 110 -27.23 17.76 20.78
C SER A 110 -27.47 17.24 19.36
N TRP A 111 -28.05 18.05 18.48
CA TRP A 111 -28.13 17.75 17.04
C TRP A 111 -26.73 17.53 16.43
N ALA A 112 -25.77 18.41 16.74
CA ALA A 112 -24.41 18.28 16.24
C ALA A 112 -23.70 17.01 16.77
N ILE A 113 -23.90 16.64 18.04
CA ILE A 113 -23.35 15.40 18.63
C ILE A 113 -24.02 14.15 18.04
N SER A 114 -25.30 14.25 17.68
CA SER A 114 -26.13 13.10 17.31
C SER A 114 -25.64 12.30 16.10
N VAL A 115 -24.66 12.81 15.35
CA VAL A 115 -24.10 12.11 14.18
C VAL A 115 -22.93 11.20 14.51
N TYR A 116 -22.27 11.43 15.65
CA TYR A 116 -21.04 10.74 16.02
C TYR A 116 -21.30 9.25 16.27
N TYR A 117 -22.48 8.87 16.76
CA TYR A 117 -22.83 7.44 16.91
C TYR A 117 -22.70 6.66 15.59
N ALA A 118 -22.98 7.30 14.46
CA ALA A 118 -22.93 6.67 13.16
C ALA A 118 -21.49 6.63 12.58
N LEU A 119 -20.51 7.28 13.24
CA LEU A 119 -19.08 7.11 12.99
C LEU A 119 -18.54 5.77 13.53
N GLN A 120 -19.33 5.01 14.29
CA GLN A 120 -18.99 3.62 14.62
C GLN A 120 -18.88 2.72 13.38
N ARG A 121 -19.36 3.19 12.23
CA ARG A 121 -19.16 2.55 10.92
C ARG A 121 -17.71 2.71 10.48
N THR A 122 -16.93 1.64 10.55
CA THR A 122 -15.51 1.65 10.16
C THR A 122 -15.27 1.42 8.66
N TRP A 123 -16.31 1.56 7.83
CA TRP A 123 -16.19 1.46 6.36
C TRP A 123 -15.81 2.83 5.76
N LYS A 124 -14.96 2.83 4.73
CA LYS A 124 -14.64 4.06 4.00
C LYS A 124 -15.82 4.44 3.07
N PRO A 125 -16.41 5.64 3.17
CA PRO A 125 -17.37 6.14 2.20
C PRO A 125 -16.78 6.29 0.80
N PHE A 126 -17.63 6.37 -0.22
CA PHE A 126 -17.19 6.73 -1.57
C PHE A 126 -16.74 8.19 -1.58
N ASN A 127 -15.53 8.44 -2.08
CA ASN A 127 -15.11 9.82 -2.36
C ASN A 127 -15.97 10.34 -3.53
N PRO A 128 -16.77 11.42 -3.35
CA PRO A 128 -17.63 11.90 -4.42
C PRO A 128 -16.82 12.46 -5.61
N ILE A 129 -17.37 12.30 -6.80
CA ILE A 129 -16.83 12.83 -8.05
C ILE A 129 -17.06 14.35 -8.07
N LEU A 130 -16.19 15.13 -8.70
CA LEU A 130 -16.36 16.59 -8.80
C LEU A 130 -17.71 16.94 -9.45
N GLY A 131 -18.52 17.75 -8.78
CA GLY A 131 -19.89 18.10 -9.20
C GLY A 131 -20.94 17.01 -8.96
N GLU A 132 -20.58 15.90 -8.31
CA GLU A 132 -21.55 14.93 -7.79
C GLU A 132 -22.45 15.63 -6.76
N THR A 133 -23.75 15.34 -6.82
CA THR A 133 -24.76 15.95 -5.96
C THR A 133 -25.49 14.90 -5.16
N TYR A 134 -26.10 15.28 -4.04
CA TYR A 134 -27.09 14.45 -3.37
C TYR A 134 -28.27 15.31 -2.93
N GLU A 135 -29.49 14.88 -3.27
CA GLU A 135 -30.72 15.62 -2.92
C GLU A 135 -31.68 14.83 -2.03
N MET A 136 -32.25 15.50 -1.03
CA MET A 136 -33.42 15.03 -0.29
C MET A 136 -34.51 16.10 -0.36
N ILE A 137 -35.74 15.70 -0.67
CA ILE A 137 -36.87 16.63 -0.79
C ILE A 137 -37.95 16.23 0.18
N ASN A 138 -38.32 17.19 1.03
CA ASN A 138 -39.41 17.07 1.99
C ASN A 138 -39.34 15.80 2.86
N HIS A 139 -38.13 15.35 3.19
CA HIS A 139 -37.96 14.21 4.09
C HIS A 139 -38.12 14.70 5.53
N GLY A 140 -39.32 14.59 6.07
CA GLY A 140 -39.65 15.16 7.38
C GLY A 140 -39.70 16.70 7.36
N GLY A 141 -40.19 17.30 6.27
CA GLY A 141 -40.28 18.76 6.12
C GLY A 141 -39.02 19.43 5.59
N ILE A 142 -37.91 18.68 5.46
CA ILE A 142 -36.60 19.25 5.13
C ILE A 142 -36.22 18.99 3.68
N THR A 143 -35.69 20.03 3.04
CA THR A 143 -35.01 19.95 1.75
C THR A 143 -33.50 20.06 1.97
N PHE A 144 -32.73 19.14 1.40
CA PHE A 144 -31.27 19.12 1.47
C PHE A 144 -30.68 18.95 0.09
N ILE A 145 -29.62 19.70 -0.20
CA ILE A 145 -28.79 19.56 -1.38
C ILE A 145 -27.32 19.63 -0.97
N SER A 146 -26.50 18.71 -1.47
CA SER A 146 -25.05 18.81 -1.40
C SER A 146 -24.42 18.68 -2.76
N GLU A 147 -23.23 19.25 -2.90
CA GLU A 147 -22.40 19.19 -4.11
C GLU A 147 -20.93 19.01 -3.72
N GLN A 148 -20.23 18.13 -4.43
CA GLN A 148 -18.78 18.04 -4.35
C GLN A 148 -18.13 19.22 -5.10
N VAL A 149 -17.82 20.28 -4.36
CA VAL A 149 -17.31 21.56 -4.89
C VAL A 149 -15.83 21.51 -5.26
N SER A 150 -15.05 20.60 -4.66
CA SER A 150 -13.65 20.34 -5.01
C SER A 150 -13.30 18.86 -4.82
N HIS A 151 -12.36 18.34 -5.61
CA HIS A 151 -11.89 16.94 -5.50
C HIS A 151 -10.44 16.82 -5.03
N HIS A 152 -9.62 17.87 -5.22
CA HIS A 152 -8.23 17.92 -4.79
C HIS A 152 -7.90 19.30 -4.22
N PRO A 153 -8.00 19.50 -2.88
CA PRO A 153 -8.45 18.52 -1.88
C PRO A 153 -9.95 18.21 -2.01
N PRO A 154 -10.43 17.06 -1.52
CA PRO A 154 -11.85 16.74 -1.53
C PRO A 154 -12.61 17.68 -0.58
N MET A 155 -13.60 18.40 -1.13
CA MET A 155 -14.46 19.31 -0.39
C MET A 155 -15.91 19.16 -0.86
N GLY A 156 -16.80 19.05 0.13
CA GLY A 156 -18.24 19.06 -0.08
C GLY A 156 -18.87 20.31 0.51
N ALA A 157 -19.84 20.88 -0.21
CA ALA A 157 -20.72 21.91 0.31
C ALA A 157 -22.15 21.35 0.40
N GLY A 158 -22.89 21.73 1.44
CA GLY A 158 -24.25 21.28 1.67
C GLY A 158 -25.13 22.38 2.23
N HIS A 159 -26.41 22.34 1.88
CA HIS A 159 -27.45 23.23 2.35
C HIS A 159 -28.69 22.42 2.70
N ALA A 160 -29.21 22.58 3.92
CA ALA A 160 -30.55 22.15 4.27
C ALA A 160 -31.42 23.32 4.70
N GLU A 161 -32.72 23.21 4.45
CA GLU A 161 -33.71 24.14 4.97
C GLU A 161 -35.07 23.48 5.19
N ASN A 162 -35.79 24.01 6.18
CA ASN A 162 -37.23 23.81 6.37
C ASN A 162 -37.86 25.12 6.88
N GLU A 163 -39.04 25.08 7.50
CA GLU A 163 -39.68 26.30 8.04
C GLU A 163 -38.99 26.89 9.28
N HIS A 164 -38.16 26.10 9.98
CA HIS A 164 -37.54 26.45 11.25
C HIS A 164 -36.06 26.85 11.15
N PHE A 165 -35.30 26.26 10.23
CA PHE A 165 -33.86 26.52 10.15
C PHE A 165 -33.31 26.53 8.72
N THR A 166 -32.12 27.12 8.59
CA THR A 166 -31.18 26.80 7.51
C THR A 166 -29.89 26.25 8.09
N TYR A 167 -29.28 25.31 7.36
CA TYR A 167 -28.04 24.66 7.73
C TYR A 167 -27.11 24.68 6.52
N ASP A 168 -25.97 25.34 6.65
CA ASP A 168 -24.92 25.39 5.64
C ASP A 168 -23.67 24.69 6.16
N ILE A 169 -23.10 23.79 5.36
CA ILE A 169 -21.86 23.11 5.66
C ILE A 169 -20.87 23.26 4.52
N THR A 170 -19.62 23.57 4.86
CA THR A 170 -18.48 23.31 3.98
C THR A 170 -17.53 22.41 4.75
N SER A 171 -17.15 21.28 4.15
CA SER A 171 -16.28 20.31 4.82
C SER A 171 -15.08 19.92 3.96
N LYS A 172 -13.91 19.89 4.58
CA LYS A 172 -12.66 19.34 4.08
C LYS A 172 -12.09 18.44 5.17
N LEU A 173 -11.50 17.31 4.80
CA LEU A 173 -10.84 16.42 5.77
C LEU A 173 -9.32 16.52 5.59
N LYS A 174 -8.62 16.72 6.70
CA LYS A 174 -7.17 16.58 6.77
C LYS A 174 -6.87 15.37 7.64
N THR A 175 -5.96 14.50 7.22
CA THR A 175 -5.70 13.26 7.95
C THR A 175 -4.22 13.09 8.23
N LYS A 176 -3.91 12.41 9.33
CA LYS A 176 -2.55 12.09 9.77
C LYS A 176 -2.49 10.64 10.21
N PHE A 177 -1.65 9.86 9.54
CA PHE A 177 -1.43 8.45 9.87
C PHE A 177 -0.37 8.30 10.97
N LEU A 178 -0.60 7.40 11.92
CA LEU A 178 0.23 7.20 13.12
C LEU A 178 0.63 5.72 13.36
N GLY A 179 0.55 4.86 12.35
CA GLY A 179 0.80 3.41 12.51
C GLY A 179 -0.51 2.61 12.61
N ASN A 180 -0.88 2.10 13.77
CA ASN A 180 -2.15 1.36 13.86
C ASN A 180 -3.40 2.27 13.92
N SER A 181 -3.24 3.59 13.78
CA SER A 181 -4.34 4.56 13.87
C SER A 181 -4.20 5.72 12.88
N VAL A 182 -5.31 6.36 12.54
CA VAL A 182 -5.38 7.60 11.75
C VAL A 182 -6.13 8.66 12.54
N ASP A 183 -5.53 9.85 12.66
CA ASP A 183 -6.25 11.04 13.05
C ASP A 183 -6.92 11.67 11.82
N VAL A 184 -8.17 12.08 11.99
CA VAL A 184 -9.03 12.73 11.03
C VAL A 184 -9.43 14.07 11.61
N TYR A 185 -8.92 15.14 11.02
CA TYR A 185 -9.18 16.51 11.40
C TYR A 185 -10.25 17.08 10.44
N PRO A 186 -11.50 17.27 10.92
CA PRO A 186 -12.50 17.98 10.15
C PRO A 186 -12.12 19.46 10.04
N VAL A 187 -11.62 19.85 8.87
CA VAL A 187 -11.47 21.24 8.48
C VAL A 187 -12.78 21.65 7.84
N GLY A 188 -13.79 21.88 8.66
CA GLY A 188 -15.15 22.17 8.21
C GLY A 188 -15.78 23.26 9.05
N ARG A 189 -16.72 23.96 8.45
CA ARG A 189 -17.57 24.94 9.11
C ARG A 189 -19.02 24.55 8.89
N THR A 190 -19.77 24.54 9.99
CA THR A 190 -21.21 24.32 9.99
C THR A 190 -21.88 25.55 10.58
N ARG A 191 -22.74 26.18 9.80
CA ARG A 191 -23.55 27.32 10.24
C ARG A 191 -25.02 26.93 10.26
N VAL A 192 -25.67 27.16 11.39
CA VAL A 192 -27.11 26.97 11.55
C VAL A 192 -27.76 28.32 11.80
N THR A 193 -28.79 28.65 11.02
CA THR A 193 -29.62 29.84 11.26
C THR A 193 -31.00 29.39 11.70
N LEU A 194 -31.42 29.79 12.90
CA LEU A 194 -32.79 29.57 13.38
C LEU A 194 -33.69 30.70 12.84
N LYS A 195 -34.79 30.36 12.19
CA LYS A 195 -35.60 31.29 11.38
C LYS A 195 -36.49 32.18 12.22
N ARG A 196 -36.91 31.76 13.43
CA ARG A 196 -37.82 32.52 14.29
C ARG A 196 -37.29 33.90 14.64
N ASP A 197 -35.99 34.00 14.97
CA ASP A 197 -35.35 35.23 15.40
C ASP A 197 -34.03 35.55 14.67
N GLY A 198 -33.63 34.70 13.71
CA GLY A 198 -32.44 34.92 12.90
C GLY A 198 -31.13 34.67 13.64
N VAL A 199 -31.17 33.93 14.76
CA VAL A 199 -29.95 33.53 15.49
C VAL A 199 -29.05 32.68 14.61
N VAL A 200 -27.76 33.03 14.55
CA VAL A 200 -26.76 32.32 13.78
C VAL A 200 -25.79 31.62 14.72
N LEU A 201 -25.68 30.29 14.58
CA LEU A 201 -24.81 29.43 15.35
C LEU A 201 -23.68 28.91 14.45
N ASP A 202 -22.44 29.01 14.92
CA ASP A 202 -21.25 28.51 14.23
C ASP A 202 -20.64 27.34 15.02
N LEU A 203 -20.43 26.21 14.35
CA LEU A 203 -19.98 24.97 14.95
C LEU A 203 -18.58 24.59 14.45
N VAL A 204 -17.70 24.28 15.40
CA VAL A 204 -16.38 23.67 15.19
C VAL A 204 -16.38 22.25 15.77
N PRO A 205 -16.28 21.20 14.92
CA PRO A 205 -16.26 19.82 15.38
C PRO A 205 -14.90 19.39 15.98
N PRO A 206 -14.86 18.43 16.92
CA PRO A 206 -13.64 17.81 17.43
C PRO A 206 -12.93 16.97 16.35
N PRO A 207 -11.63 16.67 16.53
CA PRO A 207 -10.95 15.68 15.71
C PRO A 207 -11.47 14.26 16.01
N THR A 208 -11.39 13.40 15.01
CA THR A 208 -11.75 11.98 15.10
C THR A 208 -10.51 11.12 14.96
N LYS A 209 -10.41 10.03 15.71
CA LYS A 209 -9.32 9.06 15.59
C LYS A 209 -9.88 7.68 15.27
N VAL A 210 -9.37 7.06 14.22
CA VAL A 210 -9.69 5.66 13.89
C VAL A 210 -8.54 4.80 14.39
N ASN A 211 -8.81 3.92 15.34
CA ASN A 211 -7.85 3.03 15.97
C ASN A 211 -7.95 1.62 15.39
N ASN A 212 -6.87 0.84 15.53
CA ASN A 212 -6.81 -0.56 15.12
C ASN A 212 -7.16 -0.76 13.64
N LEU A 213 -6.55 0.05 12.77
CA LEU A 213 -6.71 -0.04 11.32
C LEU A 213 -6.03 -1.26 10.71
N ILE A 214 -4.94 -1.72 11.32
CA ILE A 214 -4.09 -2.80 10.82
C ILE A 214 -4.24 -4.04 11.71
N PHE A 215 -4.21 -3.85 13.03
CA PHE A 215 -4.28 -4.94 14.02
C PHE A 215 -5.44 -4.74 14.99
N GLY A 216 -6.23 -5.80 15.19
CA GLY A 216 -7.38 -5.83 16.08
C GLY A 216 -8.68 -5.33 15.45
N ARG A 217 -9.76 -5.31 16.23
CA ARG A 217 -11.04 -4.77 15.79
C ARG A 217 -10.93 -3.25 15.65
N THR A 218 -11.13 -2.73 14.43
CA THR A 218 -11.17 -1.30 14.17
C THR A 218 -12.28 -0.63 14.97
N TRP A 219 -11.98 0.52 15.56
CA TRP A 219 -12.96 1.31 16.29
C TRP A 219 -12.63 2.81 16.18
N VAL A 220 -13.62 3.65 16.46
CA VAL A 220 -13.52 5.11 16.30
C VAL A 220 -13.63 5.80 17.65
N ASP A 221 -12.75 6.77 17.86
CA ASP A 221 -12.74 7.72 18.97
C ASP A 221 -12.89 9.14 18.41
N SER A 222 -13.32 10.11 19.22
CA SER A 222 -13.35 11.53 18.80
C SER A 222 -12.91 12.47 19.90
N PRO A 223 -11.66 12.34 20.40
CA PRO A 223 -11.20 13.07 21.57
C PRO A 223 -11.03 14.56 21.26
N GLY A 224 -11.40 15.43 22.20
CA GLY A 224 -11.18 16.88 22.09
C GLY A 224 -12.44 17.69 22.32
N GLU A 225 -12.45 18.91 21.78
CA GLU A 225 -13.51 19.89 22.04
C GLU A 225 -14.40 20.10 20.83
N MET A 226 -15.72 20.06 21.05
CA MET A 226 -16.70 20.65 20.15
C MET A 226 -17.12 22.01 20.68
N ILE A 227 -17.01 23.04 19.84
CA ILE A 227 -17.38 24.40 20.23
C ILE A 227 -18.50 24.89 19.31
N MET A 228 -19.61 25.33 19.90
CA MET A 228 -20.70 26.00 19.19
C MET A 228 -20.86 27.41 19.74
N THR A 229 -20.82 28.42 18.87
CA THR A 229 -20.93 29.83 19.29
C THR A 229 -22.18 30.47 18.68
N ASN A 230 -22.97 31.13 19.50
CA ASN A 230 -24.01 32.03 19.04
C ASN A 230 -23.37 33.36 18.61
N LEU A 231 -23.31 33.60 17.31
CA LEU A 231 -22.68 34.78 16.74
C LEU A 231 -23.46 36.08 17.02
N THR A 232 -24.72 35.97 17.43
CA THR A 232 -25.58 37.11 17.76
C THR A 232 -25.38 37.58 19.21
N THR A 233 -25.30 36.64 20.16
CA THR A 233 -25.23 36.98 21.59
C THR A 233 -23.84 36.81 22.20
N GLY A 234 -22.99 35.96 21.63
CA GLY A 234 -21.71 35.54 22.21
C GLY A 234 -21.81 34.37 23.19
N ASP A 235 -23.02 33.85 23.45
CA ASP A 235 -23.19 32.62 24.24
C ASP A 235 -22.56 31.43 23.50
N LYS A 236 -22.00 30.46 24.23
CA LYS A 236 -21.27 29.34 23.62
C LYS A 236 -21.54 28.01 24.32
N VAL A 237 -21.45 26.91 23.59
CA VAL A 237 -21.39 25.55 24.12
C VAL A 237 -19.99 25.03 23.92
N VAL A 238 -19.41 24.43 24.96
CA VAL A 238 -18.14 23.70 24.87
C VAL A 238 -18.37 22.30 25.41
N LEU A 239 -18.14 21.29 24.56
CA LEU A 239 -18.32 19.88 24.89
C LEU A 239 -16.97 19.17 24.74
N PHE A 240 -16.59 18.47 25.80
CA PHE A 240 -15.35 17.74 25.94
C PHE A 240 -15.62 16.25 25.71
N PHE A 241 -15.17 15.77 24.55
CA PHE A 241 -15.19 14.35 24.23
C PHE A 241 -13.99 13.69 24.91
N GLN A 242 -14.29 12.79 25.84
CA GLN A 242 -13.26 12.14 26.64
C GLN A 242 -12.47 11.15 25.77
N PRO A 243 -11.13 11.15 25.85
CA PRO A 243 -10.33 10.15 25.18
C PRO A 243 -10.58 8.78 25.81
N CYS A 244 -10.62 7.73 24.98
CA CYS A 244 -10.66 6.36 25.48
C CYS A 244 -9.35 6.03 26.22
N GLY A 245 -9.44 5.90 27.55
CA GLY A 245 -8.36 5.56 28.45
C GLY A 245 -8.09 4.06 28.53
N TRP A 246 -7.17 3.69 29.43
CA TRP A 246 -6.84 2.28 29.70
C TRP A 246 -8.11 1.52 30.13
N PHE A 247 -8.30 0.32 29.57
CA PHE A 247 -9.49 -0.53 29.81
C PHE A 247 -10.84 0.07 29.36
N GLY A 248 -10.84 1.06 28.47
CA GLY A 248 -12.08 1.63 27.93
C GLY A 248 -12.73 2.72 28.79
N ALA A 249 -12.05 3.19 29.85
CA ALA A 249 -12.52 4.32 30.65
C ALA A 249 -12.68 5.57 29.78
N GLY A 250 -13.74 6.36 29.96
CA GLY A 250 -13.99 7.56 29.14
C GLY A 250 -14.50 7.27 27.73
N ARG A 251 -14.62 6.00 27.31
CA ARG A 251 -15.06 5.66 25.96
C ARG A 251 -16.50 6.11 25.75
N TYR A 252 -16.69 6.91 24.70
CA TYR A 252 -17.95 7.55 24.31
C TYR A 252 -18.40 8.72 25.18
N GLU A 253 -17.76 8.98 26.32
CA GLU A 253 -18.21 9.99 27.28
C GLU A 253 -18.03 11.42 26.73
N VAL A 254 -19.05 12.24 26.93
CA VAL A 254 -19.05 13.66 26.57
C VAL A 254 -19.63 14.44 27.74
N ASP A 255 -18.86 15.40 28.24
CA ASP A 255 -19.30 16.34 29.25
C ASP A 255 -19.04 17.76 28.77
N GLY A 256 -19.81 18.74 29.23
CA GLY A 256 -19.58 20.11 28.83
C GLY A 256 -20.63 21.07 29.33
N TYR A 257 -20.55 22.30 28.86
CA TYR A 257 -21.35 23.38 29.42
C TYR A 257 -21.86 24.32 28.34
N VAL A 258 -23.04 24.86 28.59
CA VAL A 258 -23.54 26.08 27.95
C VAL A 258 -23.12 27.26 28.81
N TYR A 259 -22.40 28.19 28.20
CA TYR A 259 -21.93 29.43 28.79
C TYR A 259 -22.70 30.62 28.23
N ASN A 260 -22.91 31.63 29.06
CA ASN A 260 -23.30 32.94 28.56
C ASN A 260 -22.10 33.70 27.96
N ALA A 261 -22.37 34.85 27.34
CA ALA A 261 -21.33 35.74 26.79
C ALA A 261 -20.30 36.26 27.81
N ALA A 262 -20.57 36.14 29.12
CA ALA A 262 -19.62 36.47 30.20
C ALA A 262 -18.77 35.26 30.64
N GLU A 263 -18.85 34.14 29.91
CA GLU A 263 -18.18 32.87 30.21
C GLU A 263 -18.61 32.22 31.53
N GLU A 264 -19.82 32.53 32.01
CA GLU A 264 -20.41 31.87 33.17
C GLU A 264 -21.18 30.62 32.73
N PRO A 265 -20.93 29.44 33.34
CA PRO A 265 -21.71 28.25 33.05
C PRO A 265 -23.17 28.44 33.50
N LYS A 266 -24.09 27.92 32.70
CA LYS A 266 -25.55 27.97 32.96
C LYS A 266 -26.18 26.58 32.93
N ILE A 267 -25.71 25.73 32.03
CA ILE A 267 -26.23 24.37 31.86
C ILE A 267 -25.04 23.42 31.76
N LEU A 268 -25.06 22.36 32.56
CA LEU A 268 -24.19 21.20 32.45
C LEU A 268 -24.84 20.22 31.47
N MET A 269 -24.06 19.74 30.50
CA MET A 269 -24.42 18.69 29.56
C MET A 269 -23.53 17.48 29.79
N THR A 270 -24.11 16.29 29.85
CA THR A 270 -23.38 15.03 30.09
C THR A 270 -24.03 13.91 29.30
N GLY A 271 -23.26 12.88 28.93
CA GLY A 271 -23.79 11.72 28.28
C GLY A 271 -22.74 10.92 27.51
N LYS A 272 -23.21 10.15 26.54
CA LYS A 272 -22.35 9.41 25.62
C LYS A 272 -22.81 9.61 24.19
N TRP A 273 -21.89 9.95 23.30
CA TRP A 273 -22.20 10.26 21.90
C TRP A 273 -22.71 9.06 21.09
N ASN A 274 -22.60 7.83 21.62
CA ASN A 274 -23.12 6.62 21.01
C ASN A 274 -24.42 6.08 21.66
N GLU A 275 -24.95 6.73 22.69
CA GLU A 275 -26.13 6.27 23.45
C GLU A 275 -27.13 7.43 23.60
N SER A 276 -26.84 8.43 24.44
CA SER A 276 -27.74 9.56 24.71
C SER A 276 -27.00 10.76 25.29
N MET A 277 -27.63 11.92 25.22
CA MET A 277 -27.19 13.16 25.86
C MET A 277 -28.27 13.68 26.80
N SER A 278 -27.84 14.24 27.93
CA SER A 278 -28.71 14.86 28.93
C SER A 278 -28.15 16.22 29.39
N TYR A 279 -28.99 17.03 30.01
CA TYR A 279 -28.61 18.33 30.54
C TYR A 279 -29.30 18.65 31.86
N GLN A 280 -28.69 19.55 32.64
CA GLN A 280 -29.28 20.13 33.84
C GLN A 280 -28.71 21.53 34.13
N PRO A 281 -29.49 22.45 34.73
CA PRO A 281 -28.97 23.74 35.19
C PRO A 281 -27.82 23.58 36.19
N CYS A 282 -26.82 24.47 36.13
CA CYS A 282 -25.67 24.46 37.05
C CYS A 282 -25.40 25.84 37.67
N ASP A 283 -24.64 25.86 38.75
CA ASP A 283 -24.12 27.07 39.39
C ASP A 283 -22.85 27.61 38.70
N LEU A 284 -22.21 28.63 39.27
CA LEU A 284 -21.02 29.27 38.69
C LEU A 284 -19.78 28.37 38.73
N GLU A 285 -19.79 27.39 39.61
CA GLU A 285 -18.77 26.36 39.76
C GLU A 285 -18.98 25.20 38.78
N GLY A 286 -20.12 25.17 38.09
CA GLY A 286 -20.49 24.12 37.13
C GLY A 286 -21.14 22.90 37.78
N GLU A 287 -21.50 22.99 39.06
CA GLU A 287 -22.19 21.92 39.79
C GLU A 287 -23.70 22.00 39.56
N PRO A 288 -24.42 20.86 39.48
CA PRO A 288 -25.86 20.86 39.29
C PRO A 288 -26.59 21.63 40.39
N LEU A 289 -27.59 22.44 40.02
CA LEU A 289 -28.36 23.17 41.01
C LEU A 289 -29.12 22.21 41.95
N PRO A 290 -29.22 22.51 43.26
CA PRO A 290 -30.03 21.74 44.19
C PRO A 290 -31.46 21.59 43.67
N ASP A 291 -32.02 20.38 43.74
CA ASP A 291 -33.36 20.02 43.26
C ASP A 291 -33.59 20.10 41.74
N SER A 292 -32.54 20.30 40.93
CA SER A 292 -32.65 20.14 39.47
C SER A 292 -32.67 18.68 39.04
N GLU A 293 -33.49 18.37 38.04
CA GLU A 293 -33.57 17.03 37.44
C GLU A 293 -32.74 16.97 36.16
N LEU A 294 -32.00 15.87 35.99
CA LEU A 294 -31.29 15.56 34.76
C LEU A 294 -32.31 15.22 33.66
N LYS A 295 -32.29 15.99 32.57
CA LYS A 295 -33.23 15.83 31.44
C LYS A 295 -32.51 15.26 30.23
N GLU A 296 -32.99 14.13 29.73
CA GLU A 296 -32.54 13.60 28.44
C GLU A 296 -33.01 14.50 27.30
N VAL A 297 -32.12 14.82 26.37
CA VAL A 297 -32.40 15.65 25.19
C VAL A 297 -32.41 14.83 23.90
N TRP A 298 -31.60 13.80 23.83
CA TRP A 298 -31.46 12.96 22.64
C TRP A 298 -31.00 11.56 23.03
N HIS A 299 -31.52 10.55 22.33
CA HIS A 299 -31.12 9.16 22.43
C HIS A 299 -30.99 8.57 21.02
N VAL A 300 -29.99 7.70 20.82
CA VAL A 300 -29.73 7.00 19.56
C VAL A 300 -30.93 6.12 19.20
N ALA A 301 -31.39 6.21 17.96
CA ALA A 301 -32.44 5.36 17.41
C ALA A 301 -31.96 3.91 17.24
N ASP A 302 -32.90 2.97 17.27
CA ASP A 302 -32.63 1.56 16.98
C ASP A 302 -31.94 1.40 15.62
N VAL A 303 -30.99 0.47 15.54
CA VAL A 303 -30.29 0.13 14.29
C VAL A 303 -30.65 -1.28 13.81
N PRO A 304 -30.69 -1.54 12.49
CA PRO A 304 -30.94 -2.87 11.97
C PRO A 304 -29.91 -3.89 12.49
N ALA A 305 -30.40 -5.02 13.04
CA ALA A 305 -29.52 -6.10 13.47
C ALA A 305 -28.82 -6.76 12.26
N ASN A 306 -27.52 -7.04 12.41
CA ASN A 306 -26.69 -7.74 11.42
C ASN A 306 -26.61 -7.07 10.04
N ASP A 307 -26.77 -5.75 9.97
CA ASP A 307 -26.55 -5.03 8.71
C ASP A 307 -25.09 -5.15 8.24
N LYS A 308 -24.91 -5.53 6.96
CA LYS A 308 -23.59 -5.76 6.35
C LYS A 308 -22.68 -4.54 6.43
N PHE A 309 -23.24 -3.35 6.25
CA PHE A 309 -22.49 -2.08 6.22
C PHE A 309 -22.68 -1.28 7.51
N GLN A 310 -23.34 -1.85 8.52
CA GLN A 310 -23.71 -1.19 9.77
C GLN A 310 -24.53 0.09 9.53
N TYR A 311 -25.35 0.10 8.48
CA TYR A 311 -26.24 1.23 8.18
C TYR A 311 -27.36 1.36 9.20
N THR A 312 -27.65 2.61 9.57
CA THR A 312 -28.85 2.98 10.34
C THR A 312 -30.09 2.85 9.45
N TYR A 313 -31.30 2.81 10.01
CA TYR A 313 -32.52 2.84 9.19
C TYR A 313 -32.59 4.11 8.33
N PHE A 314 -32.07 5.23 8.83
CA PHE A 314 -31.96 6.45 8.05
C PHE A 314 -30.96 6.31 6.90
N ALA A 315 -29.78 5.74 7.12
CA ALA A 315 -28.80 5.51 6.04
C ALA A 315 -29.34 4.63 4.91
N HIS A 316 -30.15 3.61 5.23
CA HIS A 316 -30.88 2.82 4.23
C HIS A 316 -31.87 3.66 3.40
N LYS A 317 -32.57 4.60 4.04
CA LYS A 317 -33.47 5.54 3.35
C LYS A 317 -32.71 6.51 2.46
N LEU A 318 -31.47 6.89 2.80
CA LEU A 318 -30.69 7.81 1.97
C LEU A 318 -30.38 7.23 0.58
N ASN A 319 -30.06 5.94 0.51
CA ASN A 319 -29.67 5.26 -0.72
C ASN A 319 -30.85 4.63 -1.49
N SER A 320 -32.04 4.58 -0.88
CA SER A 320 -33.22 3.99 -1.51
C SER A 320 -33.80 4.88 -2.60
N PHE A 321 -34.22 4.25 -3.71
CA PHE A 321 -35.01 4.91 -4.75
C PHE A 321 -36.46 5.13 -4.33
N ASP A 322 -36.97 4.43 -3.32
CA ASP A 322 -38.36 4.54 -2.86
C ASP A 322 -38.62 5.86 -2.13
N THR A 323 -37.59 6.39 -1.46
CA THR A 323 -37.58 7.66 -0.73
C THR A 323 -37.00 8.80 -1.57
N ALA A 324 -36.56 8.50 -2.80
CA ALA A 324 -35.98 9.48 -3.69
C ALA A 324 -37.03 10.38 -4.36
N PRO A 325 -36.66 11.62 -4.74
CA PRO A 325 -37.46 12.39 -5.68
C PRO A 325 -37.77 11.58 -6.95
N LYS A 326 -38.98 11.72 -7.49
CA LYS A 326 -39.39 11.01 -8.72
C LYS A 326 -38.46 11.26 -9.90
N LYS A 327 -37.80 12.43 -9.92
CA LYS A 327 -36.82 12.82 -10.92
C LYS A 327 -35.53 13.25 -10.24
N LEU A 328 -34.48 12.46 -10.42
CA LEU A 328 -33.17 12.78 -9.87
C LEU A 328 -32.38 13.69 -10.80
N LEU A 329 -31.51 14.51 -10.23
CA LEU A 329 -30.40 15.10 -10.98
C LEU A 329 -29.54 13.97 -11.59
N ALA A 330 -29.03 14.18 -12.81
CA ALA A 330 -28.10 13.23 -13.43
C ALA A 330 -26.79 13.05 -12.62
N SER A 331 -26.44 14.05 -11.81
CA SER A 331 -25.30 14.04 -10.89
C SER A 331 -25.61 13.40 -9.53
N ASP A 332 -26.83 12.90 -9.30
CA ASP A 332 -27.22 12.37 -8.00
C ASP A 332 -26.45 11.08 -7.63
N SER A 333 -25.89 11.03 -6.42
CA SER A 333 -25.11 9.90 -5.92
C SER A 333 -25.85 8.56 -5.96
N ARG A 334 -27.19 8.55 -5.93
CA ARG A 334 -27.97 7.31 -6.07
C ARG A 334 -27.79 6.66 -7.44
N LEU A 335 -27.50 7.44 -8.48
CA LEU A 335 -27.28 6.95 -9.84
C LEU A 335 -25.85 6.45 -10.09
N ARG A 336 -24.96 6.58 -9.10
CA ARG A 336 -23.54 6.21 -9.23
C ARG A 336 -23.37 4.69 -9.40
N SER A 337 -22.76 4.28 -10.51
CA SER A 337 -22.77 2.88 -10.98
C SER A 337 -21.89 1.94 -10.16
N ASP A 338 -20.73 2.41 -9.67
CA ASP A 338 -19.82 1.67 -8.78
C ASP A 338 -20.46 1.40 -7.41
N ARG A 339 -21.11 2.42 -6.84
CA ARG A 339 -21.89 2.30 -5.59
C ARG A 339 -23.01 1.28 -5.73
N LEU A 340 -23.81 1.37 -6.80
CA LEU A 340 -24.91 0.43 -7.07
C LEU A 340 -24.42 -1.01 -7.25
N ALA A 341 -23.25 -1.22 -7.86
CA ALA A 341 -22.63 -2.53 -7.99
C ALA A 341 -22.16 -3.07 -6.63
N LEU A 342 -21.54 -2.21 -5.80
CA LEU A 342 -21.08 -2.58 -4.46
C LEU A 342 -22.24 -2.98 -3.53
N GLU A 343 -23.34 -2.21 -3.54
CA GLU A 343 -24.53 -2.51 -2.74
C GLU A 343 -25.17 -3.86 -3.12
N LYS A 344 -25.06 -4.25 -4.40
CA LYS A 344 -25.52 -5.56 -4.89
C LYS A 344 -24.53 -6.69 -4.61
N GLY A 345 -23.35 -6.39 -4.07
CA GLY A 345 -22.30 -7.36 -3.78
C GLY A 345 -21.43 -7.75 -4.98
N ASP A 346 -21.54 -7.06 -6.11
CA ASP A 346 -20.72 -7.31 -7.31
C ASP A 346 -19.42 -6.50 -7.24
N LEU A 347 -18.45 -7.03 -6.50
CA LEU A 347 -17.17 -6.36 -6.22
C LEU A 347 -16.35 -6.08 -7.49
N LEU A 348 -16.37 -6.98 -8.46
CA LEU A 348 -15.64 -6.83 -9.71
C LEU A 348 -16.22 -5.68 -10.55
N LYS A 349 -17.55 -5.65 -10.69
CA LYS A 349 -18.23 -4.56 -11.39
C LYS A 349 -18.08 -3.23 -10.66
N ALA A 350 -18.13 -3.23 -9.33
CA ALA A 350 -17.88 -2.03 -8.53
C ALA A 350 -16.48 -1.47 -8.80
N GLY A 351 -15.44 -2.32 -8.81
CA GLY A 351 -14.07 -1.91 -9.12
C GLY A 351 -13.90 -1.38 -10.55
N ALA A 352 -14.54 -2.02 -11.53
CA ALA A 352 -14.50 -1.59 -12.93
C ALA A 352 -15.19 -0.24 -13.14
N GLU A 353 -16.41 -0.07 -12.63
CA GLU A 353 -17.17 1.18 -12.73
C GLU A 353 -16.49 2.32 -11.97
N LYS A 354 -15.86 2.03 -10.82
CA LYS A 354 -15.10 3.01 -10.06
C LYS A 354 -13.94 3.54 -10.89
N SER A 355 -13.18 2.64 -11.51
CA SER A 355 -12.06 2.99 -12.38
C SER A 355 -12.53 3.86 -13.55
N ARG A 356 -13.61 3.44 -14.23
CA ARG A 356 -14.21 4.18 -15.35
C ARG A 356 -14.63 5.61 -14.96
N LEU A 357 -15.25 5.78 -13.80
CA LEU A 357 -15.71 7.08 -13.31
C LEU A 357 -14.54 7.99 -12.92
N GLU A 358 -13.53 7.45 -12.22
CA GLU A 358 -12.32 8.19 -11.84
C GLU A 358 -11.52 8.63 -13.09
N GLU A 359 -11.41 7.77 -14.11
CA GLU A 359 -10.78 8.10 -15.39
C GLU A 359 -11.52 9.22 -16.12
N ARG A 360 -12.85 9.15 -16.21
CA ARG A 360 -13.67 10.20 -16.83
C ARG A 360 -13.47 11.54 -16.13
N GLN A 361 -13.50 11.54 -14.79
CA GLN A 361 -13.30 12.75 -13.99
C GLN A 361 -11.92 13.39 -14.22
N ARG A 362 -10.87 12.57 -14.35
CA ARG A 362 -9.51 13.04 -14.67
C ARG A 362 -9.43 13.62 -16.07
N ALA A 363 -10.08 12.98 -17.05
CA ALA A 363 -10.13 13.48 -18.43
C ALA A 363 -10.84 14.85 -18.52
N GLU A 364 -12.01 14.97 -17.87
CA GLU A 364 -12.73 16.25 -17.79
C GLU A 364 -11.91 17.34 -17.09
N LYS A 365 -11.11 16.97 -16.07
CA LYS A 365 -10.18 17.90 -15.42
C LYS A 365 -9.10 18.40 -16.39
N ARG A 366 -8.46 17.50 -17.14
CA ARG A 366 -7.46 17.87 -18.16
C ARG A 366 -8.05 18.80 -19.22
N GLU A 367 -9.27 18.51 -19.69
CA GLU A 367 -9.94 19.35 -20.68
C GLU A 367 -10.23 20.76 -20.14
N ARG A 368 -10.69 20.86 -18.88
CA ARG A 368 -10.90 22.15 -18.20
C ARG A 368 -9.60 22.93 -18.07
N GLU A 369 -8.51 22.29 -17.66
CA GLU A 369 -7.19 22.91 -17.52
C GLU A 369 -6.63 23.38 -18.88
N ALA A 370 -6.75 22.57 -19.93
CA ALA A 370 -6.33 22.93 -21.29
C ALA A 370 -7.08 24.15 -21.84
N LYS A 371 -8.35 24.32 -21.45
CA LYS A 371 -9.18 25.48 -21.82
C LYS A 371 -9.03 26.67 -20.87
N ALA A 372 -8.14 26.59 -19.89
CA ALA A 372 -8.02 27.56 -18.77
C ALA A 372 -9.37 27.85 -18.08
N HIS A 373 -10.27 26.85 -18.08
CA HIS A 373 -11.60 26.96 -17.53
C HIS A 373 -11.61 26.39 -16.11
N LYS A 374 -11.92 27.22 -15.11
CA LYS A 374 -12.08 26.77 -13.73
C LYS A 374 -13.41 26.05 -13.56
N PHE A 375 -13.41 24.93 -12.84
CA PHE A 375 -14.66 24.32 -12.40
C PHE A 375 -15.42 25.32 -11.52
N THR A 376 -16.69 25.52 -11.82
CA THR A 376 -17.59 26.36 -11.03
C THR A 376 -18.71 25.46 -10.53
N PRO A 377 -18.89 25.30 -9.21
CA PRO A 377 -20.00 24.53 -8.68
C PRO A 377 -21.33 25.13 -9.13
N ARG A 378 -22.34 24.27 -9.27
CA ARG A 378 -23.62 24.67 -9.84
C ARG A 378 -24.51 25.35 -8.79
N TRP A 379 -24.53 24.82 -7.58
CA TRP A 379 -25.48 25.20 -6.54
C TRP A 379 -24.87 26.04 -5.42
N PHE A 380 -23.55 26.15 -5.39
CA PHE A 380 -22.82 26.88 -4.37
C PHE A 380 -21.82 27.85 -4.97
N ASP A 381 -21.73 29.04 -4.41
CA ASP A 381 -20.76 30.07 -4.80
C ASP A 381 -19.67 30.17 -3.73
N MET A 382 -18.41 30.24 -4.14
CA MET A 382 -17.28 30.45 -3.22
C MET A 382 -17.32 31.87 -2.68
N THR A 383 -17.15 32.03 -1.37
CA THR A 383 -17.15 33.34 -0.70
C THR A 383 -15.72 33.88 -0.51
N ASP A 384 -15.60 35.17 -0.19
CA ASP A 384 -14.31 35.78 0.21
C ASP A 384 -13.94 35.46 1.69
N GLU A 385 -14.79 34.73 2.41
CA GLU A 385 -14.56 34.37 3.81
C GLU A 385 -13.58 33.19 3.91
N VAL A 386 -12.48 33.41 4.64
CA VAL A 386 -11.55 32.35 5.03
C VAL A 386 -11.68 32.18 6.54
N THR A 387 -12.10 30.98 6.97
CA THR A 387 -12.21 30.68 8.40
C THR A 387 -10.90 30.03 8.88
N PRO A 388 -10.13 30.67 9.78
CA PRO A 388 -8.96 30.05 10.39
C PRO A 388 -9.44 28.95 11.34
N THR A 389 -9.00 27.72 11.12
CA THR A 389 -9.20 26.62 12.09
C THR A 389 -7.87 26.23 12.72
N PRO A 390 -7.85 25.57 13.89
CA PRO A 390 -6.62 25.03 14.48
C PRO A 390 -5.83 24.10 13.54
N TRP A 391 -6.48 23.59 12.48
CA TRP A 391 -5.94 22.58 11.57
C TRP A 391 -5.62 23.10 10.16
N GLY A 392 -5.95 24.36 9.88
CA GLY A 392 -5.70 25.07 8.61
C GLY A 392 -6.85 26.00 8.19
N ASP A 393 -6.61 26.80 7.16
CA ASP A 393 -7.62 27.70 6.59
C ASP A 393 -8.67 26.94 5.76
N LEU A 394 -9.93 27.39 5.86
CA LEU A 394 -11.07 26.84 5.11
C LEU A 394 -11.66 27.88 4.17
N GLU A 395 -11.74 27.54 2.88
CA GLU A 395 -12.55 28.24 1.87
C GLU A 395 -14.03 27.91 2.12
N VAL A 396 -14.89 28.93 2.20
CA VAL A 396 -16.31 28.77 2.52
C VAL A 396 -17.17 28.90 1.26
N TYR A 397 -18.10 27.96 1.07
CA TYR A 397 -19.07 27.95 -0.03
C TYR A 397 -20.48 28.24 0.50
N GLN A 398 -21.21 29.13 -0.17
CA GLN A 398 -22.56 29.52 0.20
C GLN A 398 -23.56 29.05 -0.86
N TYR A 399 -24.72 28.55 -0.42
CA TYR A 399 -25.81 28.17 -1.31
C TYR A 399 -26.33 29.37 -2.12
N ASN A 400 -26.45 29.21 -3.43
CA ASN A 400 -26.79 30.31 -4.34
C ASN A 400 -28.29 30.40 -4.71
N GLY A 401 -29.14 29.55 -4.12
CA GLY A 401 -30.60 29.56 -4.33
C GLY A 401 -31.08 28.97 -5.66
N LYS A 402 -30.20 28.69 -6.63
CA LYS A 402 -30.59 28.28 -7.99
C LYS A 402 -31.19 26.88 -8.05
N TYR A 403 -30.89 26.01 -7.08
CA TYR A 403 -31.40 24.63 -7.06
C TYR A 403 -32.93 24.60 -6.89
N ALA A 404 -33.50 25.45 -6.05
CA ALA A 404 -34.96 25.49 -5.82
C ALA A 404 -35.74 25.79 -7.12
N GLU A 405 -35.28 26.78 -7.89
CA GLU A 405 -35.90 27.14 -9.18
C GLU A 405 -35.75 26.02 -10.21
N HIS A 406 -34.55 25.43 -10.32
CA HIS A 406 -34.27 24.32 -11.21
C HIS A 406 -35.11 23.09 -10.87
N ARG A 407 -35.27 22.79 -9.57
CA ARG A 407 -36.07 21.67 -9.10
C ARG A 407 -37.53 21.83 -9.47
N ALA A 408 -38.09 23.00 -9.18
CA ALA A 408 -39.47 23.33 -9.53
C ALA A 408 -39.73 23.27 -11.05
N ALA A 409 -38.72 23.61 -11.87
CA ALA A 409 -38.81 23.45 -13.32
C ALA A 409 -38.84 21.98 -13.76
N MET A 410 -37.98 21.13 -13.18
CA MET A 410 -37.96 19.70 -13.49
C MET A 410 -39.26 18.98 -13.08
N ASP A 411 -39.87 19.38 -11.97
CA ASP A 411 -41.15 18.82 -11.51
C ASP A 411 -42.32 19.20 -12.42
N ARG A 412 -42.27 20.37 -13.06
CA ARG A 412 -43.29 20.83 -14.04
C ARG A 412 -43.13 20.25 -15.44
N SER A 413 -41.98 19.70 -15.78
CA SER A 413 -41.76 19.18 -17.14
C SER A 413 -42.49 17.85 -17.33
N ASP A 414 -43.34 17.74 -18.35
CA ASP A 414 -43.92 16.46 -18.78
C ASP A 414 -42.95 15.62 -19.64
N SER A 415 -41.79 16.17 -20.02
CA SER A 415 -40.76 15.39 -20.69
C SER A 415 -40.18 14.39 -19.70
N ILE A 416 -40.51 13.12 -19.94
CA ILE A 416 -39.81 11.99 -19.34
C ILE A 416 -38.41 11.98 -19.95
N GLU A 417 -37.45 12.69 -19.35
CA GLU A 417 -36.09 12.14 -19.32
C GLU A 417 -36.12 11.02 -18.30
N GLU A 418 -36.76 9.90 -18.66
CA GLU A 418 -36.41 8.62 -18.06
C GLU A 418 -34.94 8.46 -18.39
N VAL A 419 -34.08 8.53 -17.38
CA VAL A 419 -32.82 7.81 -17.45
C VAL A 419 -33.24 6.35 -17.47
N ASP A 420 -33.49 5.84 -18.67
CA ASP A 420 -33.83 4.45 -18.89
C ASP A 420 -32.59 3.62 -18.53
N VAL A 421 -32.60 3.10 -17.30
CA VAL A 421 -31.55 2.21 -16.78
C VAL A 421 -31.49 0.89 -17.58
N LYS A 422 -32.42 0.66 -18.53
CA LYS A 422 -32.47 -0.53 -19.39
C LYS A 422 -32.12 -0.29 -20.86
N SER A 423 -31.90 0.94 -21.35
CA SER A 423 -31.49 1.19 -22.74
C SER A 423 -30.06 1.71 -22.92
N PHE A 424 -29.17 1.42 -21.97
CA PHE A 424 -27.78 1.20 -22.36
C PHE A 424 -27.72 -0.06 -23.22
N GLU A 425 -28.04 0.09 -24.52
CA GLU A 425 -27.69 -0.88 -25.53
C GLU A 425 -26.18 -1.06 -25.46
N PHE A 426 -25.84 -2.20 -24.87
CA PHE A 426 -24.52 -2.77 -24.74
C PHE A 426 -23.87 -2.80 -26.12
N ASN A 427 -22.96 -1.85 -26.37
CA ASN A 427 -21.96 -1.99 -27.41
C ASN A 427 -20.65 -2.48 -26.74
N PRO A 428 -20.39 -3.79 -26.70
CA PRO A 428 -19.17 -4.34 -26.11
C PRO A 428 -17.90 -3.87 -26.84
N TRP A 429 -18.04 -3.22 -28.00
CA TRP A 429 -16.92 -2.76 -28.81
C TRP A 429 -16.41 -1.36 -28.45
N HIS A 430 -17.10 -0.59 -27.60
CA HIS A 430 -16.62 0.71 -27.10
C HIS A 430 -15.86 0.63 -25.76
N LEU A 431 -15.84 -0.54 -25.11
CA LEU A 431 -15.06 -0.85 -23.90
C LEU A 431 -13.56 -1.08 -24.17
N LEU A 432 -13.09 -0.85 -25.40
CA LEU A 432 -11.69 -1.05 -25.81
C LEU A 432 -10.96 0.28 -26.09
N GLY A 433 -11.53 1.43 -25.70
CA GLY A 433 -10.84 2.72 -25.73
C GLY A 433 -9.96 2.87 -24.48
N TYR A 434 -8.64 2.88 -24.67
CA TYR A 434 -7.61 2.93 -23.62
C TYR A 434 -7.26 4.36 -23.16
N GLU A 435 -8.18 5.32 -23.28
CA GLU A 435 -7.93 6.69 -22.80
C GLU A 435 -8.13 6.76 -21.28
N GLY A 436 -7.04 6.73 -20.51
CA GLY A 436 -7.08 7.17 -19.11
C GLY A 436 -6.45 6.29 -18.03
N VAL A 437 -5.81 5.15 -18.38
CA VAL A 437 -5.08 4.35 -17.38
C VAL A 437 -3.97 5.20 -16.74
N GLU A 438 -4.11 5.52 -15.45
CA GLU A 438 -3.05 6.20 -14.70
C GLU A 438 -1.86 5.26 -14.54
N VAL A 439 -0.71 5.71 -15.00
CA VAL A 439 0.57 5.03 -14.90
C VAL A 439 1.46 5.88 -14.00
N ILE A 440 1.99 5.29 -12.92
CA ILE A 440 3.02 5.95 -12.12
C ILE A 440 4.31 5.86 -12.91
N ASN A 441 4.84 7.00 -13.39
CA ASN A 441 6.13 6.96 -14.06
C ASN A 441 7.23 6.56 -13.05
N PRO A 442 8.39 6.07 -13.53
CA PRO A 442 9.46 5.65 -12.63
C PRO A 442 9.89 6.74 -11.63
N GLU A 443 9.89 8.02 -11.99
CA GLU A 443 10.22 9.16 -11.11
C GLU A 443 9.08 9.56 -10.15
N GLY A 444 7.96 8.83 -10.15
CA GLY A 444 6.79 9.10 -9.32
C GLY A 444 6.00 10.36 -9.70
N GLY A 445 6.30 10.96 -10.86
CA GLY A 445 5.55 12.06 -11.46
C GLY A 445 4.23 11.62 -12.09
N LYS A 446 3.37 12.61 -12.37
CA LYS A 446 2.06 12.46 -13.05
C LYS A 446 2.06 13.11 -14.44
N ASP A 447 3.21 13.09 -15.12
CA ASP A 447 3.31 13.64 -16.47
C ASP A 447 2.39 12.89 -17.44
N ASP A 448 2.10 13.50 -18.60
CA ASP A 448 1.09 13.04 -19.56
C ASP A 448 1.16 11.52 -19.83
N ALA A 449 0.13 10.80 -19.36
CA ALA A 449 0.05 9.34 -19.48
C ALA A 449 0.03 8.87 -20.94
N GLU A 450 -0.40 9.73 -21.87
CA GLU A 450 -0.37 9.44 -23.30
C GLU A 450 1.05 9.54 -23.86
N GLU A 451 1.84 10.52 -23.40
CA GLU A 451 3.25 10.70 -23.74
C GLU A 451 4.13 9.60 -23.11
N GLU A 452 3.89 9.24 -21.85
CA GLU A 452 4.56 8.11 -21.17
C GLU A 452 4.16 6.75 -21.74
N ALA A 453 2.92 6.58 -22.23
CA ALA A 453 2.50 5.37 -22.94
C ALA A 453 3.15 5.23 -24.32
N GLN A 454 3.45 6.35 -25.01
CA GLN A 454 4.24 6.37 -26.24
C GLN A 454 5.73 6.08 -25.99
N ARG A 455 6.24 6.41 -24.79
CA ARG A 455 7.59 6.06 -24.33
C ARG A 455 7.72 4.62 -23.79
N GLY A 456 6.58 3.93 -23.62
CA GLY A 456 6.53 2.52 -23.24
C GLY A 456 7.04 1.58 -24.34
N ARG A 457 7.38 0.34 -23.97
CA ARG A 457 7.99 -0.63 -24.90
C ARG A 457 7.04 -1.20 -25.96
N TRP A 458 5.73 -1.01 -25.80
CA TRP A 458 4.71 -1.64 -26.63
C TRP A 458 4.17 -0.68 -27.69
N LYS A 459 4.12 -1.12 -28.96
CA LYS A 459 3.28 -0.43 -29.94
C LYS A 459 1.81 -0.58 -29.54
N GLN A 460 0.97 0.38 -29.91
CA GLN A 460 -0.44 0.39 -29.54
C GLN A 460 -1.17 -0.93 -29.87
N GLU A 461 -1.02 -1.43 -31.10
CA GLU A 461 -1.65 -2.68 -31.53
C GLU A 461 -1.16 -3.91 -30.74
N GLU A 462 0.14 -3.94 -30.42
CA GLU A 462 0.78 -5.02 -29.65
C GLU A 462 0.33 -5.00 -28.19
N ARG A 463 0.25 -3.80 -27.61
CA ARG A 463 -0.24 -3.56 -26.24
C ARG A 463 -1.67 -4.04 -26.08
N ASP A 464 -2.54 -3.67 -27.00
CA ASP A 464 -3.97 -4.02 -26.94
C ASP A 464 -4.17 -5.53 -27.11
N SER A 465 -3.41 -6.16 -28.01
CA SER A 465 -3.39 -7.61 -28.20
C SER A 465 -2.89 -8.33 -26.94
N TYR A 466 -1.80 -7.84 -26.34
CA TYR A 466 -1.21 -8.43 -25.16
C TYR A 466 -2.09 -8.27 -23.91
N TRP A 467 -2.73 -7.11 -23.71
CA TRP A 467 -3.70 -6.89 -22.64
C TRP A 467 -4.90 -7.84 -22.77
N LYS A 468 -5.47 -7.98 -23.98
CA LYS A 468 -6.54 -8.95 -24.25
C LYS A 468 -6.14 -10.38 -23.89
N MET A 469 -4.88 -10.75 -24.09
CA MET A 469 -4.38 -12.07 -23.67
C MET A 469 -4.22 -12.19 -22.15
N MET A 470 -3.69 -11.14 -21.49
CA MET A 470 -3.25 -11.19 -20.09
C MET A 470 -4.35 -10.92 -19.05
N HIS A 471 -5.35 -10.09 -19.34
CA HIS A 471 -6.32 -9.62 -18.33
C HIS A 471 -7.09 -10.75 -17.61
N LYS A 472 -7.31 -11.88 -18.29
CA LYS A 472 -7.98 -13.06 -17.70
C LYS A 472 -7.15 -13.79 -16.64
N TYR A 473 -5.86 -13.46 -16.52
CA TYR A 473 -4.94 -14.05 -15.53
C TYR A 473 -4.69 -13.13 -14.34
N ILE A 474 -5.45 -12.05 -14.17
CA ILE A 474 -5.37 -11.19 -12.97
C ILE A 474 -5.67 -12.04 -11.74
N GLY A 475 -4.78 -11.97 -10.75
CA GLY A 475 -4.78 -12.77 -9.53
C GLY A 475 -4.00 -14.09 -9.65
N SER A 476 -3.61 -14.52 -10.85
CA SER A 476 -2.93 -15.81 -11.08
C SER A 476 -1.41 -15.71 -11.08
N ASP A 477 -0.75 -16.86 -10.86
CA ASP A 477 0.67 -17.04 -11.18
C ASP A 477 0.83 -17.19 -12.69
N VAL A 478 1.51 -16.23 -13.33
CA VAL A 478 1.59 -16.13 -14.79
C VAL A 478 2.84 -16.76 -15.39
N THR A 479 3.83 -17.13 -14.57
CA THR A 479 5.12 -17.63 -15.07
C THR A 479 5.01 -18.96 -15.81
N SER A 480 4.03 -19.78 -15.46
CA SER A 480 3.79 -21.12 -16.03
C SER A 480 2.57 -21.19 -16.97
N MET A 481 1.73 -20.15 -17.00
CA MET A 481 0.43 -20.19 -17.69
C MET A 481 0.39 -19.43 -19.02
N VAL A 482 1.36 -18.54 -19.28
CA VAL A 482 1.32 -17.67 -20.48
C VAL A 482 2.66 -17.64 -21.20
N THR A 483 2.63 -17.90 -22.51
CA THR A 483 3.78 -17.67 -23.38
C THR A 483 3.93 -16.18 -23.64
N LEU A 484 5.02 -15.60 -23.13
CA LEU A 484 5.30 -14.17 -23.29
C LEU A 484 6.03 -13.88 -24.63
N PRO A 485 5.77 -12.74 -25.28
CA PRO A 485 6.40 -12.36 -26.55
C PRO A 485 7.88 -12.02 -26.35
N VAL A 486 8.74 -12.40 -27.31
CA VAL A 486 10.20 -12.23 -27.20
C VAL A 486 10.63 -10.76 -27.04
N LEU A 487 9.82 -9.81 -27.52
CA LEU A 487 10.11 -8.38 -27.42
C LEU A 487 10.30 -7.87 -25.99
N ILE A 488 9.84 -8.60 -24.96
CA ILE A 488 9.98 -8.19 -23.56
C ILE A 488 11.20 -8.81 -22.87
N PHE A 489 12.00 -9.60 -23.59
CA PHE A 489 13.09 -10.37 -23.01
C PHE A 489 14.43 -9.63 -23.12
N GLU A 490 15.36 -9.95 -22.21
CA GLU A 490 16.80 -9.67 -22.35
C GLU A 490 17.53 -10.94 -22.83
N PRO A 491 18.66 -10.82 -23.53
CA PRO A 491 19.44 -11.96 -24.02
C PRO A 491 20.26 -12.65 -22.92
N MET A 492 19.64 -12.91 -21.76
CA MET A 492 20.14 -13.69 -20.64
C MET A 492 19.08 -14.67 -20.15
N THR A 493 19.52 -15.76 -19.54
CA THR A 493 18.64 -16.76 -18.90
C THR A 493 18.63 -16.52 -17.38
N MET A 494 17.64 -17.04 -16.64
CA MET A 494 17.62 -16.85 -15.18
C MET A 494 18.88 -17.36 -14.50
N ILE A 495 19.47 -18.46 -14.96
CA ILE A 495 20.72 -19.01 -14.39
C ILE A 495 21.96 -18.17 -14.75
N GLN A 496 21.93 -17.39 -15.82
CA GLN A 496 22.93 -16.33 -16.05
C GLN A 496 22.73 -15.15 -15.10
N LYS A 497 21.48 -14.75 -14.83
CA LYS A 497 21.20 -13.68 -13.85
C LYS A 497 21.67 -14.05 -12.44
N MET A 498 21.59 -15.33 -12.07
CA MET A 498 22.14 -15.80 -10.78
C MET A 498 23.62 -15.50 -10.63
N ALA A 499 24.39 -15.50 -11.72
CA ALA A 499 25.81 -15.18 -11.69
C ALA A 499 26.09 -13.68 -11.56
N GLU A 500 25.12 -12.80 -11.83
CA GLU A 500 25.32 -11.34 -11.71
C GLU A 500 25.55 -10.88 -10.27
N LEU A 501 25.06 -11.65 -9.29
CA LEU A 501 25.37 -11.42 -7.88
C LEU A 501 26.89 -11.54 -7.58
N MET A 502 27.67 -12.14 -8.47
CA MET A 502 29.13 -12.24 -8.32
C MET A 502 29.89 -10.98 -8.75
N GLU A 503 29.23 -9.93 -9.25
CA GLU A 503 29.88 -8.69 -9.70
C GLU A 503 30.71 -8.03 -8.59
N TYR A 504 30.17 -8.01 -7.36
CA TYR A 504 30.81 -7.41 -6.18
C TYR A 504 31.23 -8.46 -5.15
N SER A 505 31.59 -9.65 -5.63
CA SER A 505 32.00 -10.79 -4.80
C SER A 505 33.20 -10.53 -3.88
N TYR A 506 34.06 -9.56 -4.20
CA TYR A 506 35.16 -9.14 -3.32
C TYR A 506 34.67 -8.71 -1.91
N LEU A 507 33.42 -8.26 -1.78
CA LEU A 507 32.83 -7.94 -0.48
C LEU A 507 32.68 -9.19 0.41
N LEU A 508 32.53 -10.37 -0.17
CA LEU A 508 32.56 -11.62 0.60
C LEU A 508 33.98 -11.98 1.04
N ASP A 509 35.00 -11.67 0.23
CA ASP A 509 36.41 -11.84 0.61
C ASP A 509 36.74 -10.91 1.79
N GLU A 510 36.32 -9.64 1.74
CA GLU A 510 36.44 -8.69 2.85
C GLU A 510 35.65 -9.16 4.09
N ALA A 511 34.48 -9.78 3.91
CA ALA A 511 33.71 -10.35 5.02
C ALA A 511 34.44 -11.52 5.70
N ASP A 512 35.06 -12.41 4.91
CA ASP A 512 35.85 -13.54 5.38
C ASP A 512 37.12 -13.07 6.13
N ASP A 513 37.78 -12.02 5.63
CA ASP A 513 38.96 -11.42 6.26
C ASP A 513 38.62 -10.53 7.47
N CYS A 514 37.37 -10.12 7.66
CA CYS A 514 36.96 -9.25 8.76
C CYS A 514 36.94 -10.00 10.11
N GLU A 515 37.66 -9.47 11.12
CA GLU A 515 37.65 -9.99 12.49
C GLU A 515 36.40 -9.56 13.29
N ASP A 516 35.88 -8.36 13.03
CA ASP A 516 34.69 -7.85 13.70
C ASP A 516 33.43 -8.55 13.12
N PRO A 517 32.66 -9.29 13.96
CA PRO A 517 31.51 -10.06 13.48
C PRO A 517 30.38 -9.19 12.94
N TYR A 518 30.24 -7.94 13.40
CA TYR A 518 29.21 -7.03 12.91
C TYR A 518 29.63 -6.38 11.59
N MET A 519 30.91 -6.00 11.46
CA MET A 519 31.42 -5.49 10.18
C MET A 519 31.46 -6.57 9.08
N ARG A 520 31.72 -7.82 9.43
CA ARG A 520 31.54 -8.97 8.51
C ARG A 520 30.14 -8.99 7.91
N LEU A 521 29.11 -8.80 8.74
CA LEU A 521 27.72 -8.74 8.29
C LEU A 521 27.43 -7.50 7.44
N VAL A 522 28.08 -6.36 7.70
CA VAL A 522 28.02 -5.16 6.83
C VAL A 522 28.54 -5.48 5.43
N TYR A 523 29.69 -6.15 5.30
CA TYR A 523 30.24 -6.51 3.99
C TYR A 523 29.36 -7.54 3.27
N ALA A 524 28.96 -8.62 3.96
CA ALA A 524 28.15 -9.67 3.37
C ALA A 524 26.75 -9.20 2.93
N SER A 525 26.08 -8.38 3.74
CA SER A 525 24.78 -7.80 3.36
C SER A 525 24.93 -6.78 2.23
N SER A 526 26.02 -6.02 2.17
CA SER A 526 26.30 -5.09 1.06
C SER A 526 26.52 -5.83 -0.28
N TRP A 527 27.17 -6.99 -0.25
CA TRP A 527 27.24 -7.90 -1.40
C TRP A 527 25.85 -8.32 -1.86
N ALA A 528 24.98 -8.74 -0.94
CA ALA A 528 23.61 -9.16 -1.28
C ALA A 528 22.75 -8.02 -1.85
N ILE A 529 22.90 -6.78 -1.36
CA ILE A 529 22.20 -5.58 -1.90
C ILE A 529 22.69 -5.23 -3.31
N SER A 530 23.97 -5.46 -3.60
CA SER A 530 24.58 -4.97 -4.84
C SER A 530 23.90 -5.46 -6.14
N VAL A 531 23.30 -6.65 -6.13
CA VAL A 531 22.60 -7.24 -7.29
C VAL A 531 21.31 -6.50 -7.65
N TYR A 532 20.71 -5.74 -6.72
CA TYR A 532 19.46 -5.03 -6.99
C TYR A 532 19.63 -3.93 -8.04
N TYR A 533 20.84 -3.38 -8.19
CA TYR A 533 21.17 -2.53 -9.35
C TYR A 533 20.95 -3.27 -10.68
N ALA A 534 21.38 -4.53 -10.80
CA ALA A 534 21.14 -5.35 -11.99
C ALA A 534 19.67 -5.80 -12.11
N TYR A 535 18.95 -5.93 -11.00
CA TYR A 535 17.51 -6.29 -10.99
C TYR A 535 16.58 -5.13 -11.31
N GLN A 536 17.07 -3.89 -11.36
CA GLN A 536 16.31 -2.74 -11.84
C GLN A 536 15.94 -2.84 -13.33
N ARG A 537 16.64 -3.71 -14.08
CA ARG A 537 16.39 -3.96 -15.50
C ARG A 537 14.97 -4.47 -15.72
N THR A 538 14.28 -3.85 -16.68
CA THR A 538 12.84 -4.06 -16.93
C THR A 538 12.53 -5.18 -17.93
N TRP A 539 13.57 -5.90 -18.33
CA TRP A 539 13.54 -6.99 -19.29
C TRP A 539 13.43 -8.33 -18.59
N LYS A 540 12.66 -9.24 -19.18
CA LYS A 540 12.52 -10.59 -18.65
C LYS A 540 13.65 -11.49 -19.16
N PRO A 541 14.47 -12.10 -18.31
CA PRO A 541 15.38 -13.15 -18.77
C PRO A 541 14.61 -14.38 -19.27
N PHE A 542 15.23 -15.15 -20.16
CA PHE A 542 14.68 -16.42 -20.61
C PHE A 542 14.54 -17.39 -19.44
N ASN A 543 13.37 -18.03 -19.34
CA ASN A 543 13.21 -19.16 -18.43
C ASN A 543 14.11 -20.30 -18.93
N PRO A 544 15.04 -20.82 -18.11
CA PRO A 544 15.93 -21.89 -18.54
C PRO A 544 15.14 -23.16 -18.87
N ILE A 545 15.65 -23.93 -19.83
CA ILE A 545 15.13 -25.25 -20.20
C ILE A 545 15.63 -26.28 -19.19
N LEU A 546 14.87 -27.35 -18.93
CA LEU A 546 15.29 -28.42 -17.99
C LEU A 546 16.67 -28.98 -18.38
N GLY A 547 17.63 -28.99 -17.45
CA GLY A 547 19.01 -29.43 -17.68
C GLY A 547 19.92 -28.39 -18.33
N GLU A 548 19.42 -27.18 -18.62
CA GLU A 548 20.26 -26.06 -19.05
C GLU A 548 21.23 -25.66 -17.93
N THR A 549 22.47 -25.37 -18.31
CA THR A 549 23.54 -24.99 -17.38
C THR A 549 24.09 -23.61 -17.71
N TYR A 550 24.79 -23.00 -16.76
CA TYR A 550 25.64 -21.84 -17.03
C TYR A 550 26.91 -21.92 -16.22
N GLU A 551 28.06 -21.84 -16.88
CA GLU A 551 29.38 -21.82 -16.23
C GLU A 551 30.07 -20.46 -16.35
N MET A 552 30.76 -20.07 -15.27
CA MET A 552 31.69 -18.96 -15.26
C MET A 552 32.96 -19.37 -14.51
N ALA A 553 34.09 -19.18 -15.18
CA ALA A 553 35.43 -19.29 -14.61
C ALA A 553 36.18 -17.98 -14.94
N ASN A 554 37.32 -17.74 -14.31
CA ASN A 554 38.21 -16.59 -14.61
C ASN A 554 37.67 -15.20 -14.21
N HIS A 555 36.97 -15.12 -13.07
CA HIS A 555 36.46 -13.87 -12.51
C HIS A 555 36.84 -13.78 -11.03
N GLY A 556 37.94 -13.11 -10.70
CA GLY A 556 38.36 -12.94 -9.29
C GLY A 556 38.65 -14.25 -8.55
N GLY A 557 39.11 -15.29 -9.26
CA GLY A 557 39.33 -16.62 -8.68
C GLY A 557 38.05 -17.44 -8.47
N ILE A 558 36.88 -16.90 -8.79
CA ILE A 558 35.60 -17.58 -8.59
C ILE A 558 35.33 -18.59 -9.72
N THR A 559 34.90 -19.78 -9.31
CA THR A 559 34.19 -20.74 -10.16
C THR A 559 32.70 -20.63 -9.84
N PHE A 560 31.86 -20.66 -10.87
CA PHE A 560 30.40 -20.64 -10.73
C PHE A 560 29.78 -21.64 -11.70
N ILE A 561 28.81 -22.41 -11.21
CA ILE A 561 27.97 -23.31 -11.99
C ILE A 561 26.53 -23.18 -11.55
N ALA A 562 25.61 -23.08 -12.50
CA ALA A 562 24.17 -23.19 -12.25
C ALA A 562 23.51 -24.18 -13.20
N GLU A 563 22.42 -24.80 -12.76
CA GLU A 563 21.64 -25.78 -13.51
C GLU A 563 20.13 -25.58 -13.29
N GLN A 564 19.33 -25.71 -14.33
CA GLN A 564 17.89 -25.80 -14.21
C GLN A 564 17.48 -27.22 -13.77
N VAL A 565 17.33 -27.38 -12.45
CA VAL A 565 17.09 -28.68 -11.81
C VAL A 565 15.64 -29.17 -11.92
N SER A 566 14.67 -28.26 -12.11
CA SER A 566 13.26 -28.59 -12.32
C SER A 566 12.56 -27.58 -13.25
N HIS A 567 11.52 -28.01 -13.96
CA HIS A 567 10.73 -27.14 -14.84
C HIS A 567 9.25 -27.00 -14.42
N HIS A 568 8.72 -27.93 -13.62
CA HIS A 568 7.35 -27.88 -13.09
C HIS A 568 7.33 -28.32 -11.62
N PRO A 569 7.44 -27.38 -10.65
CA PRO A 569 7.65 -25.94 -10.85
C PRO A 569 9.06 -25.61 -11.39
N PRO A 570 9.28 -24.44 -12.02
CA PRO A 570 10.61 -24.04 -12.48
C PRO A 570 11.51 -23.75 -11.28
N MET A 571 12.62 -24.47 -11.19
CA MET A 571 13.63 -24.31 -10.14
C MET A 571 15.03 -24.39 -10.75
N SER A 572 15.93 -23.55 -10.25
CA SER A 572 17.35 -23.61 -10.60
C SER A 572 18.20 -23.68 -9.35
N ALA A 573 19.33 -24.37 -9.44
CA ALA A 573 20.34 -24.44 -8.40
C ALA A 573 21.63 -23.80 -8.91
N GLY A 574 22.38 -23.16 -8.02
CA GLY A 574 23.64 -22.49 -8.33
C GLY A 574 24.65 -22.70 -7.21
N HIS A 575 25.92 -22.77 -7.60
CA HIS A 575 27.06 -22.88 -6.70
C HIS A 575 28.17 -21.95 -7.20
N ALA A 576 28.79 -21.22 -6.28
CA ALA A 576 30.01 -20.48 -6.53
C ALA A 576 31.03 -20.69 -5.42
N GLU A 577 32.31 -20.68 -5.74
CA GLU A 577 33.37 -20.74 -4.74
C GLU A 577 34.66 -20.05 -5.20
N ASN A 578 35.40 -19.52 -4.22
CA ASN A 578 36.80 -19.11 -4.35
C ASN A 578 37.56 -19.51 -3.06
N ASP A 579 38.73 -18.94 -2.79
CA ASP A 579 39.51 -19.28 -1.58
C ASP A 579 38.85 -18.80 -0.27
N HIS A 580 37.94 -17.83 -0.33
CA HIS A 580 37.33 -17.16 0.84
C HIS A 580 35.92 -17.64 1.16
N PHE A 581 35.11 -18.01 0.16
CA PHE A 581 33.71 -18.36 0.40
C PHE A 581 33.19 -19.50 -0.49
N THR A 582 32.08 -20.09 -0.05
CA THR A 582 31.14 -20.81 -0.92
C THR A 582 29.79 -20.12 -0.91
N TYR A 583 29.11 -20.13 -2.04
CA TYR A 583 27.76 -19.61 -2.23
C TYR A 583 26.91 -20.72 -2.84
N ASP A 584 25.82 -21.07 -2.18
CA ASP A 584 24.86 -22.08 -2.63
C ASP A 584 23.46 -21.46 -2.70
N VAL A 585 22.79 -21.64 -3.84
CA VAL A 585 21.43 -21.15 -4.04
C VAL A 585 20.54 -22.24 -4.63
N THR A 586 19.34 -22.41 -4.07
CA THR A 586 18.22 -23.02 -4.77
C THR A 586 17.15 -21.94 -4.92
N SER A 587 16.65 -21.71 -6.14
CA SER A 587 15.69 -20.66 -6.43
C SER A 587 14.46 -21.19 -7.14
N LYS A 588 13.30 -20.75 -6.65
CA LYS A 588 11.97 -20.93 -7.23
C LYS A 588 11.28 -19.56 -7.19
N LEU A 589 10.50 -19.25 -8.21
CA LEU A 589 9.74 -18.00 -8.25
C LEU A 589 8.25 -18.30 -8.15
N LYS A 590 7.56 -17.55 -7.30
CA LYS A 590 6.09 -17.47 -7.28
C LYS A 590 5.71 -16.08 -7.75
N THR A 591 4.68 -15.97 -8.58
CA THR A 591 4.22 -14.65 -9.06
C THR A 591 2.74 -14.42 -8.84
N LYS A 592 2.34 -13.14 -8.80
CA LYS A 592 0.94 -12.72 -8.78
C LYS A 592 0.75 -11.55 -9.73
N PHE A 593 0.02 -11.78 -10.81
CA PHE A 593 -0.28 -10.73 -11.77
C PHE A 593 -1.45 -9.87 -11.28
N LEU A 594 -1.26 -8.56 -11.21
CA LEU A 594 -2.23 -7.60 -10.65
C LEU A 594 -2.86 -6.70 -11.71
N GLY A 595 -2.77 -7.07 -13.00
CA GLY A 595 -3.25 -6.26 -14.12
C GLY A 595 -2.13 -5.47 -14.78
N ASN A 596 -1.80 -4.27 -14.32
CA ASN A 596 -0.67 -3.51 -14.87
C ASN A 596 0.64 -3.69 -14.09
N SER A 597 0.65 -4.51 -13.04
CA SER A 597 1.84 -4.84 -12.27
C SER A 597 1.95 -6.34 -11.98
N LEU A 598 3.15 -6.80 -11.62
CA LEU A 598 3.46 -8.18 -11.30
C LEU A 598 4.23 -8.21 -9.99
N ASP A 599 3.69 -8.88 -8.98
CA ASP A 599 4.44 -9.20 -7.76
C ASP A 599 5.22 -10.51 -7.99
N VAL A 600 6.48 -10.52 -7.57
CA VAL A 600 7.43 -11.61 -7.70
C VAL A 600 7.96 -11.94 -6.31
N TYR A 601 7.73 -13.17 -5.88
CA TYR A 601 8.12 -13.67 -4.58
C TYR A 601 9.29 -14.66 -4.75
N PRO A 602 10.48 -14.34 -4.23
CA PRO A 602 11.67 -15.18 -4.37
C PRO A 602 11.65 -16.34 -3.36
N VAL A 603 10.98 -17.45 -3.71
CA VAL A 603 11.01 -18.69 -2.91
C VAL A 603 12.39 -19.34 -3.08
N GLY A 604 13.37 -18.90 -2.30
CA GLY A 604 14.77 -19.31 -2.45
C GLY A 604 15.45 -19.59 -1.12
N ARG A 605 16.51 -20.40 -1.18
CA ARG A 605 17.45 -20.63 -0.08
C ARG A 605 18.83 -20.26 -0.57
N THR A 606 19.38 -19.18 -0.03
CA THR A 606 20.70 -18.65 -0.36
C THR A 606 21.61 -18.76 0.85
N ARG A 607 22.70 -19.51 0.71
CA ARG A 607 23.66 -19.77 1.78
C ARG A 607 25.05 -19.34 1.37
N VAL A 608 25.73 -18.59 2.23
CA VAL A 608 27.14 -18.25 2.06
C VAL A 608 27.93 -18.86 3.22
N THR A 609 28.98 -19.61 2.92
CA THR A 609 29.93 -20.07 3.94
C THR A 609 31.24 -19.32 3.78
N LEU A 610 31.62 -18.54 4.79
CA LEU A 610 32.93 -17.89 4.87
C LEU A 610 33.95 -18.89 5.40
N LYS A 611 34.98 -19.19 4.60
CA LYS A 611 35.86 -20.36 4.76
C LYS A 611 36.84 -20.22 5.92
N ARG A 612 37.29 -19.00 6.26
CA ARG A 612 38.27 -18.77 7.31
C ARG A 612 37.80 -19.29 8.66
N ASP A 613 36.57 -18.90 9.03
CA ASP A 613 35.99 -19.19 10.34
C ASP A 613 34.86 -20.24 10.27
N GLY A 614 34.48 -20.69 9.07
CA GLY A 614 33.36 -21.62 8.85
C GLY A 614 31.98 -21.01 9.14
N VAL A 615 31.86 -19.68 9.05
CA VAL A 615 30.62 -18.95 9.34
C VAL A 615 29.62 -19.16 8.23
N VAL A 616 28.38 -19.49 8.61
CA VAL A 616 27.31 -19.76 7.66
C VAL A 616 26.27 -18.64 7.72
N LEU A 617 26.08 -17.95 6.61
CA LEU A 617 25.11 -16.88 6.44
C LEU A 617 23.92 -17.38 5.62
N ASP A 618 22.70 -17.01 6.03
CA ASP A 618 21.46 -17.29 5.34
C ASP A 618 20.80 -15.98 4.89
N LEU A 619 20.38 -15.89 3.64
CA LEU A 619 19.78 -14.70 3.05
C LEU A 619 18.32 -14.94 2.66
N VAL A 620 17.44 -14.10 3.20
CA VAL A 620 16.05 -13.94 2.80
C VAL A 620 15.89 -12.60 2.06
N PRO A 621 15.71 -12.60 0.73
CA PRO A 621 15.57 -11.38 -0.07
C PRO A 621 14.15 -10.75 0.05
N PRO A 622 13.94 -9.43 -0.17
CA PRO A 622 12.59 -8.87 -0.25
C PRO A 622 11.87 -9.30 -1.53
N PRO A 623 10.53 -9.21 -1.59
CA PRO A 623 9.79 -9.40 -2.82
C PRO A 623 10.07 -8.28 -3.83
N THR A 624 9.88 -8.59 -5.12
CA THR A 624 10.06 -7.64 -6.22
C THR A 624 8.71 -7.31 -6.85
N LYS A 625 8.49 -6.06 -7.24
CA LYS A 625 7.32 -5.59 -7.97
C LYS A 625 7.73 -5.01 -9.30
N VAL A 626 7.20 -5.55 -10.39
CA VAL A 626 7.33 -4.97 -11.72
C VAL A 626 6.09 -4.12 -11.99
N ASN A 627 6.28 -2.81 -12.06
CA ASN A 627 5.23 -1.84 -12.31
C ASN A 627 5.14 -1.55 -13.82
N ASN A 628 3.94 -1.19 -14.29
CA ASN A 628 3.69 -0.77 -15.67
C ASN A 628 4.12 -1.81 -16.72
N LEU A 629 3.70 -3.06 -16.53
CA LEU A 629 4.10 -4.16 -17.41
C LEU A 629 3.56 -3.99 -18.85
N ILE A 630 2.40 -3.34 -18.98
CA ILE A 630 1.64 -3.23 -20.23
C ILE A 630 1.41 -1.77 -20.60
N PHE A 631 0.96 -0.96 -19.64
CA PHE A 631 0.68 0.46 -19.84
C PHE A 631 1.78 1.30 -19.17
N GLY A 632 2.45 2.15 -19.96
CA GLY A 632 3.49 3.07 -19.53
C GLY A 632 4.92 2.51 -19.53
N ARG A 633 5.86 3.28 -18.97
CA ARG A 633 7.25 2.86 -18.82
C ARG A 633 7.37 1.87 -17.67
N THR A 634 7.74 0.63 -18.01
CA THR A 634 8.01 -0.42 -17.03
C THR A 634 9.12 0.01 -16.08
N TRP A 635 8.96 -0.30 -14.79
CA TRP A 635 10.03 -0.13 -13.79
C TRP A 635 9.89 -1.20 -12.71
N VAL A 636 10.99 -1.43 -11.99
CA VAL A 636 11.08 -2.44 -10.95
C VAL A 636 11.28 -1.76 -9.60
N ASP A 637 10.58 -2.27 -8.60
CA ASP A 637 10.74 -1.94 -7.18
C ASP A 637 10.99 -3.23 -6.39
N SER A 638 11.61 -3.17 -5.22
CA SER A 638 11.78 -4.34 -4.34
C SER A 638 11.49 -4.01 -2.88
N PRO A 639 10.25 -3.66 -2.52
CA PRO A 639 9.92 -3.18 -1.19
C PRO A 639 9.86 -4.33 -0.17
N GLY A 640 10.21 -4.03 1.08
CA GLY A 640 10.14 -4.96 2.20
C GLY A 640 11.49 -5.22 2.83
N GLU A 641 11.63 -6.36 3.49
CA GLU A 641 12.82 -6.68 4.29
C GLU A 641 13.76 -7.63 3.54
N MET A 642 15.04 -7.29 3.53
CA MET A 642 16.11 -8.23 3.29
C MET A 642 16.74 -8.61 4.63
N ILE A 643 16.78 -9.90 4.94
CA ILE A 643 17.33 -10.40 6.19
C ILE A 643 18.51 -11.30 5.89
N MET A 644 19.66 -11.01 6.49
CA MET A 644 20.84 -11.87 6.45
C MET A 644 21.17 -12.33 7.86
N THR A 645 21.10 -13.62 8.12
CA THR A 645 21.33 -14.19 9.46
C THR A 645 22.63 -14.98 9.49
N ASN A 646 23.49 -14.71 10.46
CA ASN A 646 24.60 -15.59 10.80
C ASN A 646 24.06 -16.77 11.61
N LEU A 647 23.96 -17.94 10.98
CA LEU A 647 23.43 -19.15 11.61
C LEU A 647 24.36 -19.72 12.70
N THR A 648 25.62 -19.30 12.75
CA THR A 648 26.58 -19.73 13.75
C THR A 648 26.43 -18.97 15.08
N THR A 649 26.17 -17.66 15.02
CA THR A 649 26.11 -16.78 16.21
C THR A 649 24.70 -16.30 16.56
N GLY A 650 23.78 -16.23 15.58
CA GLY A 650 22.46 -15.62 15.72
C GLY A 650 22.42 -14.12 15.41
N ASP A 651 23.57 -13.48 15.16
CA ASP A 651 23.62 -12.08 14.71
C ASP A 651 22.94 -11.94 13.34
N LYS A 652 22.28 -10.81 13.08
CA LYS A 652 21.51 -10.62 11.84
C LYS A 652 21.59 -9.20 11.32
N VAL A 653 21.47 -9.04 10.00
CA VAL A 653 21.19 -7.75 9.37
C VAL A 653 19.74 -7.76 8.91
N VAL A 654 19.01 -6.68 9.20
CA VAL A 654 17.67 -6.43 8.66
C VAL A 654 17.70 -5.10 7.92
N LEU A 655 17.43 -5.13 6.63
CA LEU A 655 17.44 -3.97 5.75
C LEU A 655 16.06 -3.77 5.13
N TYR A 656 15.53 -2.57 5.30
CA TYR A 656 14.20 -2.15 4.88
C TYR A 656 14.30 -1.39 3.57
N PHE A 657 13.89 -2.05 2.49
CA PHE A 657 13.75 -1.44 1.17
C PHE A 657 12.47 -0.62 1.14
N GLN A 658 12.63 0.70 1.04
CA GLN A 658 11.51 1.63 1.03
C GLN A 658 10.73 1.50 -0.28
N PRO A 659 9.38 1.41 -0.23
CA PRO A 659 8.58 1.42 -1.43
C PRO A 659 8.64 2.80 -2.09
N CYS A 660 8.60 2.82 -3.43
CA CYS A 660 8.46 4.08 -4.16
C CYS A 660 7.11 4.74 -3.83
N GLY A 661 7.18 5.85 -3.10
CA GLY A 661 6.07 6.70 -2.67
C GLY A 661 5.67 7.74 -3.72
N TRP A 662 4.82 8.69 -3.31
CA TRP A 662 4.38 9.77 -4.19
C TRP A 662 5.57 10.65 -4.60
N PHE A 663 5.64 11.05 -5.87
CA PHE A 663 6.75 11.85 -6.43
C PHE A 663 8.13 11.18 -6.31
N GLY A 664 8.17 9.85 -6.17
CA GLY A 664 9.41 9.09 -6.11
C GLY A 664 10.08 9.10 -4.73
N ALA A 665 9.41 9.62 -3.70
CA ALA A 665 9.91 9.57 -2.31
C ALA A 665 10.18 8.12 -1.89
N GLY A 666 11.30 7.85 -1.21
CA GLY A 666 11.67 6.49 -0.81
C GLY A 666 12.21 5.63 -1.95
N ARG A 667 12.19 6.08 -3.21
CA ARG A 667 12.65 5.27 -4.34
C ARG A 667 14.13 4.97 -4.18
N TYR A 668 14.43 3.68 -4.21
CA TYR A 668 15.77 3.11 -4.04
C TYR A 668 16.33 3.15 -2.61
N GLU A 669 15.67 3.83 -1.68
CA GLU A 669 16.17 3.99 -0.31
C GLU A 669 16.14 2.65 0.43
N VAL A 670 17.23 2.38 1.16
CA VAL A 670 17.37 1.22 2.04
C VAL A 670 17.98 1.70 3.34
N ASP A 671 17.32 1.37 4.45
CA ASP A 671 17.80 1.65 5.80
C ASP A 671 17.66 0.41 6.66
N GLY A 672 18.47 0.26 7.69
CA GLY A 672 18.35 -0.88 8.59
C GLY A 672 19.54 -1.01 9.51
N TYR A 673 19.65 -2.16 10.17
CA TYR A 673 20.65 -2.35 11.21
C TYR A 673 21.24 -3.74 11.18
N VAL A 674 22.49 -3.81 11.63
CA VAL A 674 23.12 -5.03 12.12
C VAL A 674 22.77 -5.18 13.60
N TYR A 675 22.20 -6.32 13.96
CA TYR A 675 21.83 -6.71 15.30
C TYR A 675 22.72 -7.84 15.79
N ASN A 676 22.99 -7.85 17.10
CA ASN A 676 23.53 -9.05 17.73
C ASN A 676 22.42 -10.10 17.96
N ALA A 677 22.81 -11.28 18.44
CA ALA A 677 21.89 -12.36 18.79
C ALA A 677 20.82 -12.00 19.85
N ASP A 678 21.06 -10.98 20.68
CA ASP A 678 20.12 -10.46 21.68
C ASP A 678 19.15 -9.39 21.11
N GLU A 679 19.15 -9.20 19.79
CA GLU A 679 18.36 -8.20 19.06
C GLU A 679 18.71 -6.74 19.38
N GLU A 680 19.92 -6.48 19.86
CA GLU A 680 20.42 -5.13 20.09
C GLU A 680 21.09 -4.59 18.81
N PRO A 681 20.73 -3.39 18.33
CA PRO A 681 21.39 -2.78 17.19
C PRO A 681 22.84 -2.43 17.53
N LYS A 682 23.73 -2.60 16.55
CA LYS A 682 25.18 -2.32 16.67
C LYS A 682 25.68 -1.37 15.58
N ILE A 683 25.14 -1.51 14.38
CA ILE A 683 25.53 -0.71 13.22
C ILE A 683 24.27 -0.32 12.44
N LEU A 684 24.08 0.98 12.22
CA LEU A 684 23.14 1.53 11.24
C LEU A 684 23.70 1.34 9.84
N MET A 685 22.87 0.87 8.91
CA MET A 685 23.15 0.84 7.48
C MET A 685 22.10 1.65 6.74
N THR A 686 22.53 2.50 5.81
CA THR A 686 21.66 3.40 5.05
C THR A 686 22.23 3.68 3.67
N GLY A 687 21.38 3.87 2.67
CA GLY A 687 21.80 4.24 1.33
C GLY A 687 20.73 4.02 0.28
N LYS A 688 21.18 3.82 -0.96
CA LYS A 688 20.33 3.51 -2.09
C LYS A 688 20.85 2.29 -2.84
N TRP A 689 20.01 1.28 -3.01
CA TRP A 689 20.41 0.03 -3.67
C TRP A 689 20.79 0.20 -5.14
N ASN A 690 20.50 1.34 -5.76
CA ASN A 690 20.86 1.66 -7.13
C ASN A 690 22.11 2.57 -7.25
N GLU A 691 22.73 2.97 -6.13
CA GLU A 691 23.82 3.95 -6.09
C GLU A 691 24.93 3.50 -5.12
N SER A 692 24.69 3.60 -3.81
CA SER A 692 25.69 3.23 -2.79
C SER A 692 25.05 2.89 -1.44
N MET A 693 25.79 2.17 -0.60
CA MET A 693 25.43 1.84 0.77
C MET A 693 26.51 2.32 1.74
N SER A 694 26.08 2.83 2.87
CA SER A 694 26.94 3.32 3.96
C SER A 694 26.53 2.72 5.30
N TYR A 695 27.43 2.79 6.28
CA TYR A 695 27.21 2.30 7.63
C TYR A 695 27.80 3.24 8.69
N GLN A 696 27.26 3.15 9.90
CA GLN A 696 27.72 3.92 11.06
C GLN A 696 27.42 3.16 12.35
N PRO A 697 28.37 3.07 13.31
CA PRO A 697 28.09 2.49 14.62
C PRO A 697 26.97 3.24 15.35
N CYS A 698 26.08 2.51 16.02
CA CYS A 698 24.96 3.08 16.77
C CYS A 698 24.88 2.58 18.22
N ASP A 699 24.09 3.27 19.05
CA ASP A 699 23.75 2.84 20.41
C ASP A 699 22.55 1.85 20.41
N MET A 700 22.08 1.48 21.60
CA MET A 700 21.00 0.49 21.76
C MET A 700 19.65 1.00 21.25
N GLU A 701 19.49 2.31 21.12
CA GLU A 701 18.33 2.99 20.56
C GLU A 701 18.42 3.11 19.03
N GLY A 702 19.55 2.71 18.42
CA GLY A 702 19.79 2.81 16.99
C GLY A 702 20.33 4.18 16.55
N GLU A 703 20.62 5.08 17.48
CA GLU A 703 21.13 6.41 17.16
C GLU A 703 22.65 6.36 16.91
N PRO A 704 23.17 7.10 15.92
CA PRO A 704 24.61 7.14 15.65
C PRO A 704 25.44 7.55 16.86
N LEU A 705 26.53 6.82 17.13
CA LEU A 705 27.39 7.13 18.27
C LEU A 705 28.03 8.52 18.14
N PRO A 706 28.12 9.32 19.23
CA PRO A 706 28.71 10.65 19.18
C PRO A 706 30.13 10.65 18.62
N GLY A 707 30.37 11.45 17.57
CA GLY A 707 31.67 11.54 16.91
C GLY A 707 32.01 10.43 15.93
N SER A 708 31.08 9.48 15.70
CA SER A 708 31.21 8.54 14.59
C SER A 708 30.88 9.22 13.26
N GLU A 709 31.45 8.69 12.17
CA GLU A 709 31.22 9.17 10.80
C GLU A 709 30.49 8.09 9.99
N LEU A 710 29.60 8.52 9.11
CA LEU A 710 28.96 7.66 8.12
C LEU A 710 29.99 7.27 7.05
N LYS A 711 30.25 5.97 6.89
CA LYS A 711 31.25 5.44 5.97
C LYS A 711 30.61 4.63 4.86
N GLU A 712 31.03 4.87 3.62
CA GLU A 712 30.60 4.06 2.48
C GLU A 712 31.22 2.65 2.55
N VAL A 713 30.41 1.62 2.28
CA VAL A 713 30.85 0.22 2.18
C VAL A 713 30.78 -0.28 0.74
N TRP A 714 29.83 0.20 -0.05
CA TRP A 714 29.64 -0.23 -1.42
C TRP A 714 29.13 0.92 -2.28
N HIS A 715 29.61 0.97 -3.52
CA HIS A 715 29.18 1.91 -4.56
C HIS A 715 29.06 1.15 -5.87
N VAL A 716 28.04 1.48 -6.67
CA VAL A 716 27.83 0.89 -7.98
C VAL A 716 28.98 1.22 -8.94
N ALA A 717 29.48 0.21 -9.66
CA ALA A 717 30.48 0.42 -10.70
C ALA A 717 29.90 1.21 -11.88
N ASP A 718 30.79 1.91 -12.60
CA ASP A 718 30.43 2.56 -13.85
C ASP A 718 29.79 1.54 -14.82
N ALA A 719 28.70 1.94 -15.47
CA ALA A 719 27.99 1.12 -16.46
C ALA A 719 28.09 1.74 -17.87
N PRO A 720 28.08 0.92 -18.94
CA PRO A 720 28.05 1.42 -20.31
C PRO A 720 26.88 2.39 -20.57
N ALA A 721 27.20 3.58 -21.08
CA ALA A 721 26.18 4.56 -21.44
C ALA A 721 25.35 4.07 -22.64
N ASN A 722 24.02 4.26 -22.56
CA ASN A 722 23.05 3.90 -23.61
C ASN A 722 23.03 2.42 -24.00
N ASP A 723 23.42 1.52 -23.10
CA ASP A 723 23.24 0.10 -23.32
C ASP A 723 21.75 -0.24 -23.49
N LYS A 724 21.41 -0.98 -24.55
CA LYS A 724 20.02 -1.31 -24.89
C LYS A 724 19.30 -2.08 -23.77
N PHE A 725 20.01 -3.00 -23.13
CA PHE A 725 19.46 -3.84 -22.08
C PHE A 725 19.85 -3.33 -20.69
N GLN A 726 20.62 -2.23 -20.57
CA GLN A 726 21.16 -1.70 -19.31
C GLN A 726 22.11 -2.67 -18.61
N TYR A 727 22.88 -3.43 -19.38
CA TYR A 727 23.90 -4.33 -18.85
C TYR A 727 25.07 -3.56 -18.23
N THR A 728 25.54 -4.02 -17.07
CA THR A 728 26.83 -3.60 -16.51
C THR A 728 27.98 -4.11 -17.39
N HIS A 729 29.19 -3.57 -17.19
CA HIS A 729 30.37 -4.15 -17.81
C HIS A 729 30.55 -5.62 -17.43
N PHE A 730 30.17 -5.98 -16.20
CA PHE A 730 30.16 -7.37 -15.75
C PHE A 730 29.13 -8.22 -16.50
N ALA A 731 27.89 -7.76 -16.65
CA ALA A 731 26.86 -8.48 -17.41
C ALA A 731 27.28 -8.77 -18.86
N HIS A 732 27.90 -7.78 -19.54
CA HIS A 732 28.52 -8.00 -20.86
C HIS A 732 29.64 -9.03 -20.83
N LYS A 733 30.53 -8.92 -19.83
CA LYS A 733 31.66 -9.82 -19.65
C LYS A 733 31.17 -11.25 -19.48
N ILE A 734 30.20 -11.52 -18.61
CA ILE A 734 29.76 -12.89 -18.30
C ILE A 734 28.93 -13.52 -19.44
N ASN A 735 28.33 -12.71 -20.31
CA ASN A 735 27.57 -13.16 -21.47
C ASN A 735 28.44 -13.40 -22.71
N SER A 736 29.66 -12.84 -22.76
CA SER A 736 30.58 -13.00 -23.89
C SER A 736 31.15 -14.42 -24.00
N PHE A 737 31.44 -14.84 -25.23
CA PHE A 737 32.22 -16.04 -25.49
C PHE A 737 33.72 -15.85 -25.26
N ASP A 738 34.23 -14.61 -25.29
CA ASP A 738 35.66 -14.31 -25.11
C ASP A 738 36.14 -14.63 -23.69
N THR A 739 35.22 -14.64 -22.74
CA THR A 739 35.42 -14.86 -21.31
C THR A 739 34.85 -16.19 -20.85
N ALA A 740 34.24 -16.95 -21.76
CA ALA A 740 33.67 -18.26 -21.47
C ALA A 740 34.79 -19.27 -21.15
N PRO A 741 34.53 -20.23 -20.26
CA PRO A 741 35.45 -21.34 -20.05
C PRO A 741 35.75 -22.10 -21.35
N ARG A 742 36.99 -22.58 -21.51
CA ARG A 742 37.33 -23.46 -22.63
C ARG A 742 36.51 -24.75 -22.55
N LYS A 743 36.16 -25.30 -23.73
CA LYS A 743 35.32 -26.51 -23.88
C LYS A 743 34.01 -26.38 -23.08
N LEU A 744 33.20 -25.39 -23.44
CA LEU A 744 31.88 -25.16 -22.85
C LEU A 744 31.03 -26.43 -22.86
N LEU A 745 30.25 -26.62 -21.81
CA LEU A 745 29.18 -27.61 -21.80
C LEU A 745 28.19 -27.32 -22.94
N ALA A 746 27.77 -28.34 -23.69
CA ALA A 746 26.73 -28.15 -24.71
C ALA A 746 25.39 -27.67 -24.13
N SER A 747 25.19 -27.81 -22.82
CA SER A 747 24.04 -27.28 -22.07
C SER A 747 24.19 -25.81 -21.65
N ASP A 748 25.33 -25.14 -21.94
CA ASP A 748 25.60 -23.77 -21.49
C ASP A 748 24.65 -22.73 -22.15
N SER A 749 24.07 -21.85 -21.33
CA SER A 749 23.13 -20.81 -21.77
C SER A 749 23.69 -19.88 -22.86
N ARG A 750 25.01 -19.70 -22.98
CA ARG A 750 25.59 -18.89 -24.06
C ARG A 750 25.31 -19.49 -25.44
N LEU A 751 25.22 -20.80 -25.55
CA LEU A 751 24.95 -21.52 -26.81
C LEU A 751 23.46 -21.50 -27.21
N ARG A 752 22.59 -21.06 -26.31
CA ARG A 752 21.13 -21.13 -26.48
C ARG A 752 20.65 -20.29 -27.69
N PRO A 753 20.00 -20.90 -28.71
CA PRO A 753 19.80 -20.25 -30.02
C PRO A 753 18.78 -19.10 -30.04
N ASP A 754 17.71 -19.16 -29.25
CA ASP A 754 16.73 -18.07 -29.11
C ASP A 754 17.34 -16.84 -28.44
N ARG A 755 18.14 -17.06 -27.39
CA ARG A 755 18.94 -16.04 -26.70
C ARG A 755 19.94 -15.36 -27.65
N LEU A 756 20.73 -16.14 -28.40
CA LEU A 756 21.70 -15.64 -29.38
C LEU A 756 21.05 -14.84 -30.51
N ALA A 757 19.89 -15.29 -31.00
CA ALA A 757 19.15 -14.54 -32.01
C ALA A 757 18.66 -13.19 -31.46
N LEU A 758 18.19 -13.15 -30.21
CA LEU A 758 17.77 -11.90 -29.56
C LEU A 758 18.96 -10.94 -29.35
N GLU A 759 20.10 -11.46 -28.93
CA GLU A 759 21.35 -10.69 -28.75
C GLU A 759 21.78 -10.01 -30.06
N LYS A 760 21.61 -10.69 -31.19
CA LYS A 760 21.86 -10.14 -32.54
C LYS A 760 20.75 -9.23 -33.07
N GLY A 761 19.66 -9.04 -32.31
CA GLY A 761 18.52 -8.21 -32.70
C GLY A 761 17.54 -8.87 -33.66
N ASP A 762 17.67 -10.18 -33.95
CA ASP A 762 16.76 -10.92 -34.83
C ASP A 762 15.57 -11.47 -34.06
N LEU A 763 14.56 -10.61 -33.84
CA LEU A 763 13.34 -10.95 -33.09
C LEU A 763 12.54 -12.10 -33.72
N SER A 764 12.54 -12.18 -35.06
CA SER A 764 11.80 -13.23 -35.78
C SER A 764 12.43 -14.59 -35.54
N LYS A 765 13.75 -14.70 -35.73
CA LYS A 765 14.49 -15.93 -35.45
C LYS A 765 14.43 -16.30 -33.98
N ALA A 766 14.57 -15.33 -33.07
CA ALA A 766 14.45 -15.58 -31.63
C ALA A 766 13.08 -16.16 -31.26
N GLY A 767 11.98 -15.65 -31.83
CA GLY A 767 10.64 -16.20 -31.66
C GLY A 767 10.50 -17.64 -32.18
N ALA A 768 11.03 -17.92 -33.37
CA ALA A 768 10.99 -19.25 -33.98
C ALA A 768 11.80 -20.28 -33.17
N GLU A 769 13.03 -19.92 -32.80
CA GLU A 769 13.91 -20.79 -31.99
C GLU A 769 13.35 -21.04 -30.59
N LYS A 770 12.71 -20.03 -29.98
CA LYS A 770 12.03 -20.19 -28.69
C LYS A 770 10.90 -21.21 -28.78
N GLY A 771 10.06 -21.11 -29.81
CA GLY A 771 8.99 -22.09 -30.06
C GLY A 771 9.53 -23.50 -30.32
N SER A 772 10.61 -23.61 -31.11
CA SER A 772 11.30 -24.87 -31.38
C SER A 772 11.87 -25.51 -30.11
N LEU A 773 12.55 -24.74 -29.26
CA LEU A 773 13.11 -25.21 -27.98
C LEU A 773 12.02 -25.67 -27.00
N GLU A 774 10.94 -24.92 -26.88
CA GLU A 774 9.81 -25.32 -26.02
C GLU A 774 9.19 -26.64 -26.49
N GLU A 775 9.03 -26.84 -27.81
CA GLU A 775 8.49 -28.10 -28.34
C GLU A 775 9.47 -29.27 -28.16
N ARG A 776 10.78 -29.05 -28.35
CA ARG A 776 11.81 -30.04 -28.05
C ARG A 776 11.78 -30.47 -26.59
N GLN A 777 11.64 -29.52 -25.65
CA GLN A 777 11.49 -29.83 -24.22
C GLN A 777 10.21 -30.64 -23.94
N ARG A 778 9.08 -30.29 -24.58
CA ARG A 778 7.83 -31.08 -24.46
C ARG A 778 7.97 -32.49 -25.05
N ALA A 779 8.73 -32.64 -26.13
CA ALA A 779 9.02 -33.95 -26.74
C ALA A 779 9.93 -34.80 -25.85
N GLU A 780 11.03 -34.24 -25.33
CA GLU A 780 11.92 -34.90 -24.38
C GLU A 780 11.14 -35.40 -23.16
N LYS A 781 10.31 -34.54 -22.54
CA LYS A 781 9.50 -34.90 -21.38
C LYS A 781 8.60 -36.10 -21.67
N ARG A 782 7.88 -36.07 -22.80
CA ARG A 782 7.00 -37.16 -23.23
C ARG A 782 7.77 -38.47 -23.43
N GLU A 783 8.93 -38.42 -24.06
CA GLU A 783 9.77 -39.58 -24.29
C GLU A 783 10.33 -40.16 -22.99
N ARG A 784 10.81 -39.29 -22.10
CA ARG A 784 11.34 -39.66 -20.79
C ARG A 784 10.27 -40.30 -19.90
N GLU A 785 9.07 -39.73 -19.87
CA GLU A 785 7.91 -40.28 -19.14
C GLU A 785 7.44 -41.62 -19.75
N ALA A 786 7.39 -41.74 -21.08
CA ALA A 786 7.05 -43.00 -21.75
C ALA A 786 8.04 -44.14 -21.44
N LYS A 787 9.32 -43.80 -21.18
CA LYS A 787 10.35 -44.75 -20.73
C LYS A 787 10.35 -45.00 -19.21
N GLY A 788 9.49 -44.32 -18.44
CA GLY A 788 9.45 -44.43 -16.97
C GLY A 788 10.65 -43.80 -16.28
N HIS A 789 11.41 -42.96 -16.97
CA HIS A 789 12.61 -42.32 -16.47
C HIS A 789 12.27 -41.03 -15.70
N LYS A 790 13.00 -40.75 -14.61
CA LYS A 790 12.95 -39.45 -13.92
C LYS A 790 14.15 -38.61 -14.34
N PHE A 791 13.96 -37.30 -14.51
CA PHE A 791 15.09 -36.41 -14.73
C PHE A 791 15.91 -36.32 -13.42
N SER A 792 17.23 -36.42 -13.54
CA SER A 792 18.17 -36.20 -12.44
C SER A 792 19.12 -35.08 -12.86
N PRO A 793 19.22 -33.98 -12.09
CA PRO A 793 20.23 -32.97 -12.37
C PRO A 793 21.63 -33.58 -12.28
N ARG A 794 22.57 -33.00 -13.03
CA ARG A 794 23.92 -33.55 -13.16
C ARG A 794 24.85 -33.05 -12.06
N TRP A 795 24.78 -31.77 -11.77
CA TRP A 795 25.75 -31.07 -10.90
C TRP A 795 25.22 -30.84 -9.49
N PHE A 796 23.93 -31.11 -9.27
CA PHE A 796 23.26 -30.93 -8.00
C PHE A 796 22.44 -32.16 -7.63
N ASP A 797 22.51 -32.55 -6.37
CA ASP A 797 21.71 -33.65 -5.82
C ASP A 797 20.55 -33.06 -5.00
N MET A 798 19.35 -33.63 -5.16
CA MET A 798 18.20 -33.26 -4.32
C MET A 798 18.43 -33.78 -2.91
N THR A 799 18.20 -32.94 -1.91
CA THR A 799 18.37 -33.30 -0.49
C THR A 799 17.03 -33.65 0.16
N ASP A 800 17.07 -34.16 1.40
CA ASP A 800 15.88 -34.31 2.25
C ASP A 800 15.50 -33.00 2.97
N GLU A 801 16.27 -31.91 2.79
CA GLU A 801 16.00 -30.60 3.39
C GLU A 801 14.85 -29.89 2.65
N VAL A 802 13.84 -29.47 3.41
CA VAL A 802 12.80 -28.55 2.97
C VAL A 802 12.93 -27.28 3.80
N THR A 803 13.28 -26.17 3.14
CA THR A 803 13.44 -24.87 3.80
C THR A 803 12.11 -24.12 3.76
N PRO A 804 11.54 -23.73 4.92
CA PRO A 804 10.41 -22.81 4.94
C PRO A 804 10.89 -21.40 4.58
N THR A 805 10.19 -20.75 3.66
CA THR A 805 10.42 -19.32 3.33
C THR A 805 9.15 -18.52 3.64
N PRO A 806 9.22 -17.18 3.75
CA PRO A 806 8.03 -16.35 3.93
C PRO A 806 6.94 -16.53 2.85
N TRP A 807 7.29 -17.10 1.69
CA TRP A 807 6.36 -17.25 0.55
C TRP A 807 6.03 -18.71 0.20
N GLY A 808 6.52 -19.67 1.00
CA GLY A 808 6.23 -21.10 0.88
C GLY A 808 7.45 -22.00 1.05
N ASP A 809 7.22 -23.30 1.04
CA ASP A 809 8.26 -24.31 1.21
C ASP A 809 9.10 -24.51 -0.06
N LEU A 810 10.38 -24.84 0.15
CA LEU A 810 11.37 -25.06 -0.90
C LEU A 810 12.16 -26.36 -0.68
N GLU A 811 12.14 -27.26 -1.66
CA GLU A 811 13.06 -28.40 -1.72
C GLU A 811 14.47 -27.94 -2.10
N VAL A 812 15.48 -28.34 -1.32
CA VAL A 812 16.86 -27.87 -1.50
C VAL A 812 17.70 -28.83 -2.36
N TYR A 813 18.48 -28.25 -3.26
CA TYR A 813 19.48 -28.94 -4.07
C TYR A 813 20.88 -28.54 -3.63
N GLN A 814 21.75 -29.53 -3.45
CA GLN A 814 23.14 -29.33 -3.01
C GLN A 814 24.11 -29.64 -4.14
N TYR A 815 25.13 -28.82 -4.30
CA TYR A 815 26.22 -29.07 -5.24
C TYR A 815 26.96 -30.37 -4.91
N ASN A 816 27.18 -31.22 -5.92
CA ASN A 816 27.73 -32.56 -5.73
C ASN A 816 29.22 -32.70 -6.06
N GLY A 817 29.92 -31.59 -6.34
CA GLY A 817 31.38 -31.58 -6.61
C GLY A 817 31.80 -32.05 -8.01
N LYS A 818 30.92 -32.73 -8.76
CA LYS A 818 31.26 -33.37 -10.04
C LYS A 818 31.66 -32.36 -11.13
N TYR A 819 31.20 -31.11 -11.04
CA TYR A 819 31.59 -30.07 -12.02
C TYR A 819 33.07 -29.69 -11.84
N GLY A 820 33.55 -29.56 -10.61
CA GLY A 820 34.96 -29.33 -10.31
C GLY A 820 35.86 -30.45 -10.85
N GLU A 821 35.45 -31.71 -10.66
CA GLU A 821 36.14 -32.88 -11.24
C GLU A 821 36.17 -32.81 -12.77
N HIS A 822 35.03 -32.47 -13.39
CA HIS A 822 34.93 -32.29 -14.83
C HIS A 822 35.88 -31.20 -15.34
N ARG A 823 35.94 -30.04 -14.68
CA ARG A 823 36.85 -28.94 -15.02
C ARG A 823 38.31 -29.33 -14.87
N ALA A 824 38.67 -30.02 -13.79
CA ALA A 824 40.02 -30.51 -13.59
C ALA A 824 40.46 -31.47 -14.72
N VAL A 825 39.58 -32.32 -15.23
CA VAL A 825 39.87 -33.19 -16.38
C VAL A 825 40.04 -32.38 -17.67
N VAL A 826 39.16 -31.41 -17.91
CA VAL A 826 39.23 -30.52 -19.09
C VAL A 826 40.53 -29.72 -19.11
N ASP A 827 40.89 -29.11 -17.98
CA ASP A 827 42.06 -28.23 -17.87
C ASP A 827 43.39 -29.01 -17.92
N ASN A 828 43.40 -30.28 -17.51
CA ASN A 828 44.55 -31.19 -17.63
C ASN A 828 44.67 -31.89 -19.01
N SER A 829 43.71 -31.70 -19.92
CA SER A 829 43.77 -32.34 -21.24
C SER A 829 44.61 -31.53 -22.24
N ASP A 830 45.77 -32.06 -22.62
CA ASP A 830 46.74 -31.46 -23.57
C ASP A 830 46.25 -31.32 -25.03
N SER A 831 44.95 -31.51 -25.31
CA SER A 831 44.44 -31.41 -26.67
C SER A 831 44.40 -29.95 -27.12
N ILE A 832 45.40 -29.53 -27.92
CA ILE A 832 45.55 -28.21 -28.56
C ILE A 832 44.50 -27.96 -29.65
N GLU A 833 43.59 -28.90 -29.92
CA GLU A 833 42.47 -28.63 -30.84
C GLU A 833 41.57 -27.55 -30.22
N GLU A 834 41.72 -26.32 -30.71
CA GLU A 834 40.78 -25.23 -30.50
C GLU A 834 39.42 -25.70 -31.01
N VAL A 835 38.59 -26.22 -30.11
CA VAL A 835 37.18 -26.46 -30.40
C VAL A 835 36.56 -25.08 -30.60
N ASP A 836 36.23 -24.77 -31.85
CA ASP A 836 35.45 -23.57 -32.17
C ASP A 836 34.14 -23.64 -31.39
N VAL A 837 33.98 -22.76 -30.41
CA VAL A 837 32.80 -22.71 -29.55
C VAL A 837 31.52 -22.48 -30.37
N GLN A 838 31.64 -21.87 -31.56
CA GLN A 838 30.51 -21.68 -32.48
C GLN A 838 30.05 -22.99 -33.15
N SER A 839 30.84 -24.06 -33.07
CA SER A 839 30.50 -25.38 -33.61
C SER A 839 29.75 -26.28 -32.62
N ILE A 840 29.65 -25.89 -31.34
CA ILE A 840 28.96 -26.68 -30.30
C ILE A 840 27.45 -26.45 -30.41
N GLU A 841 26.69 -27.51 -30.70
CA GLU A 841 25.23 -27.45 -30.72
C GLU A 841 24.66 -27.43 -29.30
N PHE A 842 23.77 -26.48 -29.00
CA PHE A 842 23.10 -26.42 -27.70
C PHE A 842 22.22 -27.65 -27.45
N ASN A 843 22.58 -28.43 -26.43
CA ASN A 843 21.89 -29.66 -26.04
C ASN A 843 21.87 -29.84 -24.51
N PRO A 844 20.81 -29.41 -23.81
CA PRO A 844 20.66 -29.58 -22.37
C PRO A 844 20.37 -31.03 -21.93
N TRP A 845 20.05 -31.93 -22.87
CA TRP A 845 19.70 -33.34 -22.60
C TRP A 845 20.75 -34.33 -23.12
N GLN A 846 21.97 -33.84 -23.37
CA GLN A 846 23.07 -34.62 -23.95
C GLN A 846 23.53 -35.81 -23.10
N TYR A 847 23.19 -35.84 -21.81
CA TYR A 847 23.63 -36.86 -20.88
C TYR A 847 22.54 -37.90 -20.67
N SER A 848 22.89 -39.18 -20.86
CA SER A 848 22.05 -40.32 -20.48
C SER A 848 21.78 -40.29 -18.98
N ASN A 849 20.59 -40.78 -18.60
CA ASN A 849 20.25 -40.96 -17.19
C ASN A 849 21.22 -42.01 -16.63
N LEU A 850 22.17 -41.59 -15.77
CA LEU A 850 23.20 -42.48 -15.21
C LEU A 850 22.62 -43.64 -14.39
N SER A 851 21.33 -43.59 -14.01
CA SER A 851 20.63 -44.71 -13.38
C SER A 851 20.20 -45.83 -14.36
N ALA A 852 20.41 -45.63 -15.66
CA ALA A 852 20.12 -46.58 -16.73
C ALA A 852 21.37 -47.15 -17.42
N GLU A 853 22.58 -46.75 -16.98
CA GLU A 853 23.87 -47.40 -17.29
C GLU A 853 24.37 -48.12 -16.03
#